data_AF-A0A2V9J1F3-F1
#
_entry.id   AF-A0A2V9J1F3-F1
#
_cell.length_a   1.000
_cell.length_b   1.000
_cell.length_c   1.000
_cell.angle_alpha   90.00
_cell.angle_beta   90.00
_cell.angle_gamma   90.00
#
_symmetry.space_group_name_H-M   'P 1'
#
loop_
_entity.id
_entity.type
_entity.pdbx_description
1 polymer ?
#
loop_
_entity_poly.entity_id
_entity_poly.type
_entity_poly.pdbx_seq_one_letter_code
_entity_poly.pdbx_strand_id
1 'polypeptide(L)'
;MNSYESLRERIRMVRRRWRTQILIKGVSLFLASSISLLVLSVWGADLFGFKPGALWAMRLLTGGAVVFVAVRFLYLPLRRRVSDVQVAQYVEERYPKLEDRLVTAMEFGRGDRISAGMLDLLIKDALDKTNRLDFSVFVNRKRIATHGSLAAGALLVLLVLLSWGPSFFPYGFQKLYIRWSQASSNEPLMVLVTPGNTELAKGTDQQIRAQLVGFDSPEVKLFTQPESATVWTLLPMEPETRGSGFLYLLVDVQSSLRYYVESRGVRSPPFTIKVVDVPKVERIQLTYRFPSYTGMSPETVEDGGDISALKGTRVDFNIHLNQPARSARLLFDNQSTLALAPAGDKAFSGTLDLRRSGSYVVQLVNADARQYPASSEYQIEALEDVPPKVTITKPLRDLRATNVEEVFAEVKAEDDIGVAKVEIRYAVNGGAEKPIRLFDGKSASQPNVLSGHTFFLEEFNLQPGDVISYYGKAIDNNNVTGPGSSSSDIYFIEIRPFEQKYTQTQAAPGPGGGGEAEESLSRQQKEIISATFKLIREKDKMDSKEYADDLKSLALVQGRLQAQAQGLIDRMQRRGALDVSSLFAKLVDYLKAAVVEMEQAALRLGEQKPSEALPPEQKSLQQLMRGESLFREIQISLGTQGSGGSQANAEDLADLFELELNKLKNQYETIQRGEQQARDQHLDEALQRLKELAQRQQQLNERNRMLGQRGSSSASAGGGGQSQQELIEEAERLQRQLQRLSRERSSPELNRVSSQLQQAIQEMKKSLDKSQQGSSQEATAQGIRALQQLEDARRALARSQDAGLNQGLERAAEESKQLLEQQKQIQEALDRLSQEKQHAGTPEFQKRREDLSERKAVQADRLKNLGGQIEDLSKRARKTQRETSSKLSEAAGTIRDKKLPERILQSNQLMEAGYYDFIKAREDFIRGGLEELNKQLEAARNSLGQTGEGKLEERVSKTRQLAEGLESMQQRLRTMQKGQGKQGNTPGQQQASQGGQKGQQQGETPNQSGQRGAQQGQQGQGQQGKQQGNAAADRDRPVRWRGLSSAAA
;
A
#
# COMPACT_ATOMS: atom_id res chain seq x y z
N MET A 1 -99.43 -13.96 53.88
CA MET A 1 -98.78 -15.13 53.24
C MET A 1 -98.54 -16.18 54.31
N ASN A 2 -98.92 -17.44 54.07
CA ASN A 2 -98.71 -18.50 55.05
C ASN A 2 -97.21 -18.75 55.24
N SER A 3 -96.77 -18.87 56.50
CA SER A 3 -95.37 -19.15 56.87
C SER A 3 -94.79 -20.36 56.12
N TYR A 4 -95.63 -21.36 55.82
CA TYR A 4 -95.26 -22.53 55.03
C TYR A 4 -94.86 -22.21 53.58
N GLU A 5 -95.56 -21.33 52.86
CA GLU A 5 -95.14 -20.94 51.51
C GLU A 5 -93.84 -20.14 51.55
N SER A 6 -93.62 -19.29 52.54
CA SER A 6 -92.35 -18.58 52.74
C SER A 6 -91.17 -19.53 52.99
N LEU A 7 -91.38 -20.60 53.77
CA LEU A 7 -90.40 -21.68 53.98
C LEU A 7 -90.12 -22.44 52.67
N ARG A 8 -91.19 -22.77 51.92
CA ARG A 8 -91.13 -23.44 50.63
C ARG A 8 -90.43 -22.58 49.57
N GLU A 9 -90.58 -21.26 49.58
CA GLU A 9 -89.84 -20.34 48.72
C GLU A 9 -88.34 -20.31 49.03
N ARG A 10 -87.94 -20.30 50.31
CA ARG A 10 -86.53 -20.45 50.71
C ARG A 10 -85.93 -21.77 50.23
N ILE A 11 -86.65 -22.88 50.36
CA ILE A 11 -86.21 -24.19 49.85
C ILE A 11 -86.17 -24.23 48.31
N ARG A 12 -87.13 -23.60 47.62
CA ARG A 12 -87.06 -23.39 46.16
C ARG A 12 -85.81 -22.57 45.77
N MET A 13 -85.43 -21.55 46.55
CA MET A 13 -84.19 -20.78 46.33
C MET A 13 -82.93 -21.64 46.50
N VAL A 14 -82.84 -22.46 47.56
CA VAL A 14 -81.70 -23.39 47.76
C VAL A 14 -81.65 -24.42 46.62
N ARG A 15 -82.79 -25.02 46.23
CA ARG A 15 -82.87 -25.93 45.07
C ARG A 15 -82.40 -25.25 43.78
N ARG A 16 -82.85 -24.02 43.52
CA ARG A 16 -82.44 -23.24 42.33
C ARG A 16 -80.93 -23.05 42.34
N ARG A 17 -80.33 -22.58 43.45
CA ARG A 17 -78.88 -22.38 43.60
C ARG A 17 -78.09 -23.69 43.40
N TRP A 18 -78.51 -24.80 44.02
CA TRP A 18 -77.89 -26.13 43.84
C TRP A 18 -77.96 -26.62 42.40
N ARG A 19 -79.12 -26.47 41.73
CA ARG A 19 -79.26 -26.76 40.29
C ARG A 19 -78.37 -25.87 39.44
N THR A 20 -78.24 -24.58 39.75
CA THR A 20 -77.31 -23.68 39.05
C THR A 20 -75.86 -24.13 39.20
N GLN A 21 -75.43 -24.65 40.36
CA GLN A 21 -74.08 -25.20 40.51
C GLN A 21 -73.83 -26.44 39.64
N ILE A 22 -74.80 -27.37 39.61
CA ILE A 22 -74.71 -28.59 38.78
C ILE A 22 -74.74 -28.22 37.29
N LEU A 23 -75.57 -27.25 36.90
CA LEU A 23 -75.66 -26.75 35.54
C LEU A 23 -74.35 -26.07 35.12
N ILE A 24 -73.78 -25.18 35.93
CA ILE A 24 -72.48 -24.55 35.61
C ILE A 24 -71.38 -25.62 35.49
N LYS A 25 -71.30 -26.56 36.43
CA LYS A 25 -70.31 -27.66 36.34
C LYS A 25 -70.50 -28.51 35.07
N GLY A 26 -71.75 -28.85 34.74
CA GLY A 26 -72.10 -29.64 33.55
C GLY A 26 -71.77 -28.91 32.25
N VAL A 27 -72.14 -27.64 32.15
CA VAL A 27 -71.83 -26.76 31.01
C VAL A 27 -70.33 -26.53 30.87
N SER A 28 -69.61 -26.25 31.95
CA SER A 28 -68.15 -26.08 31.93
C SER A 28 -67.40 -27.33 31.45
N LEU A 29 -67.79 -28.52 31.96
CA LEU A 29 -67.20 -29.79 31.52
C LEU A 29 -67.58 -30.11 30.06
N PHE A 30 -68.85 -29.87 29.68
CA PHE A 30 -69.30 -30.03 28.30
C PHE A 30 -68.51 -29.15 27.33
N LEU A 31 -68.34 -27.86 27.65
CA LEU A 31 -67.56 -26.92 26.83
C LEU A 31 -66.09 -27.33 26.75
N ALA A 32 -65.43 -27.60 27.88
CA ALA A 32 -64.02 -27.99 27.89
C ALA A 32 -63.79 -29.28 27.07
N SER A 33 -64.56 -30.34 27.32
CA SER A 33 -64.42 -31.60 26.58
C SER A 33 -64.80 -31.47 25.10
N SER A 34 -65.82 -30.69 24.75
CA SER A 34 -66.19 -30.47 23.34
C SER A 34 -65.11 -29.69 22.60
N ILE A 35 -64.55 -28.64 23.22
CA ILE A 35 -63.45 -27.86 22.64
C ILE A 35 -62.21 -28.75 22.43
N SER A 36 -61.82 -29.57 23.42
CA SER A 36 -60.71 -30.53 23.25
C SER A 36 -60.96 -31.51 22.10
N LEU A 37 -62.20 -32.01 21.93
CA LEU A 37 -62.56 -32.89 20.82
C LEU A 37 -62.48 -32.18 19.46
N LEU A 38 -62.90 -30.91 19.36
CA LEU A 38 -62.77 -30.08 18.15
C LEU A 38 -61.30 -29.78 17.79
N VAL A 39 -60.42 -29.64 18.78
CA VAL A 39 -58.97 -29.44 18.56
C VAL A 39 -58.32 -30.74 18.05
N LEU A 40 -58.63 -31.88 18.70
CA LEU A 40 -58.08 -33.19 18.34
C LEU A 40 -58.53 -33.68 16.96
N SER A 41 -59.75 -33.37 16.54
CA SER A 41 -60.27 -33.76 15.23
C SER A 41 -59.63 -33.00 14.07
N VAL A 42 -59.23 -31.74 14.27
CA VAL A 42 -58.48 -30.95 13.28
C VAL A 42 -57.08 -31.53 13.09
N TRP A 43 -56.40 -31.89 14.19
CA TRP A 43 -55.13 -32.64 14.14
C TRP A 43 -55.30 -34.02 13.48
N GLY A 44 -56.38 -34.74 13.80
CA GLY A 44 -56.72 -36.00 13.15
C GLY A 44 -56.96 -35.86 11.65
N ALA A 45 -57.60 -34.77 11.19
CA ALA A 45 -57.84 -34.51 9.79
C ALA A 45 -56.55 -34.12 9.01
N ASP A 46 -55.61 -33.46 9.67
CA ASP A 46 -54.29 -33.11 9.12
C ASP A 46 -53.44 -34.37 8.83
N LEU A 47 -53.39 -35.32 9.77
CA LEU A 47 -52.75 -36.64 9.60
C LEU A 47 -53.22 -37.41 8.35
N PHE A 48 -54.43 -37.16 7.87
CA PHE A 48 -55.00 -37.76 6.65
C PHE A 48 -55.10 -36.78 5.45
N GLY A 49 -54.42 -35.63 5.52
CA GLY A 49 -54.33 -34.64 4.44
C GLY A 49 -55.65 -33.98 4.05
N PHE A 50 -56.60 -33.85 4.98
CA PHE A 50 -57.93 -33.26 4.77
C PHE A 50 -58.72 -33.84 3.57
N LYS A 51 -58.50 -35.13 3.24
CA LYS A 51 -59.23 -35.85 2.18
C LYS A 51 -60.74 -35.89 2.47
N PRO A 52 -61.64 -35.85 1.45
CA PRO A 52 -63.08 -35.79 1.67
C PRO A 52 -63.64 -36.89 2.59
N GLY A 53 -63.18 -38.13 2.45
CA GLY A 53 -63.58 -39.24 3.33
C GLY A 53 -63.12 -39.07 4.78
N ALA A 54 -61.90 -38.57 4.99
CA ALA A 54 -61.37 -38.29 6.34
C ALA A 54 -62.13 -37.14 7.03
N LEU A 55 -62.51 -36.09 6.27
CA LEU A 55 -63.35 -35.00 6.79
C LEU A 55 -64.72 -35.52 7.28
N TRP A 56 -65.38 -36.39 6.50
CA TRP A 56 -66.66 -36.99 6.91
C TRP A 56 -66.51 -37.93 8.11
N ALA A 57 -65.47 -38.77 8.14
CA ALA A 57 -65.19 -39.64 9.27
C ALA A 57 -64.94 -38.83 10.57
N MET A 58 -64.09 -37.80 10.51
CA MET A 58 -63.81 -36.93 11.66
C MET A 58 -65.04 -36.13 12.10
N ARG A 59 -65.90 -35.68 11.18
CA ARG A 59 -67.19 -35.03 11.51
C ARG A 59 -68.14 -35.98 12.25
N LEU A 60 -68.33 -37.21 11.76
CA LEU A 60 -69.20 -38.20 12.40
C LEU A 60 -68.67 -38.59 13.79
N LEU A 61 -67.36 -38.84 13.90
CA LEU A 61 -66.70 -39.16 15.18
C LEU A 61 -66.86 -38.00 16.18
N THR A 62 -66.53 -36.77 15.78
CA THR A 62 -66.61 -35.61 16.69
C THR A 62 -68.05 -35.28 17.05
N GLY A 63 -68.98 -35.32 16.08
CA GLY A 63 -70.40 -35.07 16.33
C GLY A 63 -70.99 -36.10 17.30
N GLY A 64 -70.72 -37.39 17.10
CA GLY A 64 -71.13 -38.46 18.01
C GLY A 64 -70.53 -38.28 19.41
N ALA A 65 -69.24 -37.95 19.50
CA ALA A 65 -68.58 -37.67 20.78
C ALA A 65 -69.17 -36.46 21.51
N VAL A 66 -69.42 -35.34 20.82
CA VAL A 66 -70.05 -34.14 21.41
C VAL A 66 -71.48 -34.43 21.89
N VAL A 67 -72.27 -35.19 21.13
CA VAL A 67 -73.61 -35.63 21.56
C VAL A 67 -73.52 -36.51 22.81
N PHE A 68 -72.58 -37.46 22.86
CA PHE A 68 -72.35 -38.29 24.04
C PHE A 68 -71.96 -37.45 25.27
N VAL A 69 -71.05 -36.48 25.13
CA VAL A 69 -70.65 -35.55 26.22
C VAL A 69 -71.85 -34.70 26.65
N ALA A 70 -72.67 -34.19 25.73
CA ALA A 70 -73.89 -33.44 26.05
C ALA A 70 -74.89 -34.28 26.86
N VAL A 71 -75.14 -35.52 26.44
CA VAL A 71 -76.04 -36.43 27.18
C VAL A 71 -75.47 -36.74 28.58
N ARG A 72 -74.16 -37.01 28.66
CA ARG A 72 -73.46 -37.46 29.88
C ARG A 72 -73.27 -36.38 30.94
N PHE A 73 -73.05 -35.12 30.54
CA PHE A 73 -72.72 -34.01 31.45
C PHE A 73 -73.80 -32.93 31.54
N LEU A 74 -74.75 -32.87 30.61
CA LEU A 74 -75.78 -31.82 30.56
C LEU A 74 -77.20 -32.41 30.76
N TYR A 75 -77.59 -33.43 29.99
CA TYR A 75 -78.94 -34.03 30.07
C TYR A 75 -79.16 -34.91 31.32
N LEU A 76 -78.31 -35.93 31.52
CA LEU A 76 -78.41 -36.86 32.65
C LEU A 76 -78.46 -36.19 34.05
N PRO A 77 -77.60 -35.20 34.38
CA PRO A 77 -77.67 -34.55 35.69
C PRO A 77 -78.88 -33.62 35.86
N LEU A 78 -79.33 -32.92 34.81
CA LEU A 78 -80.52 -32.05 34.89
C LEU A 78 -81.83 -32.83 35.04
N ARG A 79 -81.92 -34.06 34.50
CA ARG A 79 -83.11 -34.91 34.58
C ARG A 79 -83.39 -35.44 36.00
N ARG A 80 -82.43 -35.37 36.94
CA ARG A 80 -82.62 -35.77 38.34
C ARG A 80 -83.61 -34.84 39.05
N ARG A 81 -84.74 -35.41 39.51
CA ARG A 81 -85.70 -34.73 40.39
C ARG A 81 -85.25 -34.92 41.85
N VAL A 82 -85.26 -33.84 42.62
CA VAL A 82 -84.93 -33.82 44.06
C VAL A 82 -86.13 -33.23 44.79
N SER A 83 -86.65 -33.94 45.81
CA SER A 83 -87.88 -33.57 46.52
C SER A 83 -87.69 -32.34 47.42
N ASP A 84 -88.78 -31.76 47.93
CA ASP A 84 -88.72 -30.62 48.86
C ASP A 84 -88.05 -31.05 50.19
N VAL A 85 -88.34 -32.26 50.66
CA VAL A 85 -87.77 -32.88 51.88
C VAL A 85 -86.26 -33.17 51.74
N GLN A 86 -85.80 -33.68 50.59
CA GLN A 86 -84.36 -33.93 50.36
C GLN A 86 -83.52 -32.63 50.38
N VAL A 87 -84.10 -31.50 49.98
CA VAL A 87 -83.41 -30.20 50.06
C VAL A 87 -83.42 -29.67 51.50
N ALA A 88 -84.45 -29.98 52.30
CA ALA A 88 -84.45 -29.69 53.73
C ALA A 88 -83.36 -30.51 54.46
N GLN A 89 -83.26 -31.83 54.23
CA GLN A 89 -82.20 -32.68 54.80
C GLN A 89 -80.80 -32.13 54.49
N TYR A 90 -80.55 -31.76 53.23
CA TYR A 90 -79.27 -31.16 52.82
C TYR A 90 -78.94 -29.82 53.48
N VAL A 91 -79.96 -29.07 53.93
CA VAL A 91 -79.77 -27.82 54.69
C VAL A 91 -79.44 -28.12 56.15
N GLU A 92 -80.08 -29.13 56.74
CA GLU A 92 -79.86 -29.54 58.14
C GLU A 92 -78.54 -30.30 58.36
N GLU A 93 -78.12 -31.17 57.44
CA GLU A 93 -76.78 -31.80 57.44
C GLU A 93 -75.63 -30.78 57.55
N ARG A 94 -75.83 -29.57 57.00
CA ARG A 94 -74.86 -28.46 57.06
C ARG A 94 -75.07 -27.51 58.24
N TYR A 95 -76.24 -27.52 58.87
CA TYR A 95 -76.58 -26.71 60.02
C TYR A 95 -77.35 -27.55 61.07
N PRO A 96 -76.64 -28.39 61.86
CA PRO A 96 -77.27 -29.32 62.81
C PRO A 96 -78.16 -28.63 63.88
N LYS A 97 -77.98 -27.32 64.09
CA LYS A 97 -78.81 -26.48 65.00
C LYS A 97 -80.29 -26.36 64.60
N LEU A 98 -80.67 -26.89 63.43
CA LEU A 98 -82.07 -26.96 63.01
C LEU A 98 -82.82 -28.18 63.60
N GLU A 99 -82.12 -29.22 64.06
CA GLU A 99 -82.68 -30.33 64.85
C GLU A 99 -83.91 -31.02 64.19
N ASP A 100 -83.79 -31.39 62.91
CA ASP A 100 -84.83 -31.99 62.06
C ASP A 100 -86.14 -31.20 61.91
N ARG A 101 -86.20 -29.95 62.43
CA ARG A 101 -87.40 -29.10 62.39
C ARG A 101 -87.73 -28.65 60.97
N LEU A 102 -86.74 -28.41 60.11
CA LEU A 102 -86.94 -28.00 58.72
C LEU A 102 -87.41 -29.17 57.84
N VAL A 103 -86.86 -30.37 58.03
CA VAL A 103 -87.33 -31.60 57.38
C VAL A 103 -88.75 -31.94 57.80
N THR A 104 -89.00 -31.99 59.11
CA THR A 104 -90.33 -32.29 59.67
C THR A 104 -91.38 -31.30 59.20
N ALA A 105 -91.08 -29.99 59.21
CA ALA A 105 -91.99 -28.96 58.70
C ALA A 105 -92.35 -29.16 57.22
N MET A 106 -91.40 -29.64 56.40
CA MET A 106 -91.60 -29.81 54.96
C MET A 106 -92.25 -31.14 54.57
N GLU A 107 -92.02 -32.19 55.33
CA GLU A 107 -92.66 -33.50 55.15
C GLU A 107 -94.14 -33.45 55.57
N PHE A 108 -94.44 -32.91 56.75
CA PHE A 108 -95.80 -32.91 57.30
C PHE A 108 -96.65 -31.68 56.96
N GLY A 109 -96.07 -30.55 56.54
CA GLY A 109 -96.79 -29.31 56.21
C GLY A 109 -97.74 -29.36 55.00
N ARG A 110 -98.05 -30.57 54.51
CA ARG A 110 -98.92 -30.85 53.35
C ARG A 110 -100.01 -31.89 53.62
N GLY A 111 -100.15 -32.42 54.84
CA GLY A 111 -101.12 -33.49 55.12
C GLY A 111 -101.79 -33.41 56.50
N ASP A 112 -103.05 -33.83 56.55
CA ASP A 112 -104.00 -33.72 57.69
C ASP A 112 -103.68 -34.59 58.93
N ARG A 113 -102.41 -34.93 59.21
CA ARG A 113 -102.03 -35.90 60.25
C ARG A 113 -101.39 -35.31 61.51
N ILE A 114 -101.38 -33.98 61.67
CA ILE A 114 -100.89 -33.28 62.88
C ILE A 114 -101.88 -32.16 63.25
N SER A 115 -102.04 -31.87 64.54
CA SER A 115 -102.91 -30.79 65.01
C SER A 115 -102.43 -29.41 64.52
N ALA A 116 -103.35 -28.65 63.93
CA ALA A 116 -103.02 -27.43 63.18
C ALA A 116 -102.23 -26.38 63.98
N GLY A 117 -102.50 -26.24 65.28
CA GLY A 117 -101.78 -25.29 66.15
C GLY A 117 -100.32 -25.66 66.42
N MET A 118 -100.01 -26.96 66.58
CA MET A 118 -98.63 -27.42 66.78
C MET A 118 -97.83 -27.33 65.48
N LEU A 119 -98.47 -27.64 64.33
CA LEU A 119 -97.87 -27.52 63.02
C LEU A 119 -97.54 -26.05 62.66
N ASP A 120 -98.43 -25.10 62.94
CA ASP A 120 -98.16 -23.67 62.71
C ASP A 120 -97.05 -23.11 63.62
N LEU A 121 -96.98 -23.55 64.88
CA LEU A 121 -95.86 -23.22 65.79
C LEU A 121 -94.52 -23.81 65.29
N LEU A 122 -94.50 -25.07 64.86
CA LEU A 122 -93.30 -25.72 64.32
C LEU A 122 -92.84 -25.04 63.01
N ILE A 123 -93.77 -24.67 62.13
CA ILE A 123 -93.47 -23.94 60.88
C ILE A 123 -92.95 -22.52 61.21
N LYS A 124 -93.49 -21.84 62.23
CA LYS A 124 -92.99 -20.52 62.68
C LYS A 124 -91.59 -20.59 63.30
N ASP A 125 -91.31 -21.54 64.18
CA ASP A 125 -89.97 -21.74 64.77
C ASP A 125 -88.94 -22.17 63.71
N ALA A 126 -89.30 -23.13 62.85
CA ALA A 126 -88.49 -23.51 61.70
C ALA A 126 -88.21 -22.29 60.80
N LEU A 127 -89.20 -21.44 60.54
CA LEU A 127 -89.03 -20.24 59.72
C LEU A 127 -88.16 -19.17 60.39
N ASP A 128 -88.28 -18.91 61.70
CA ASP A 128 -87.43 -17.92 62.37
C ASP A 128 -85.97 -18.39 62.46
N LYS A 129 -85.74 -19.67 62.80
CA LYS A 129 -84.39 -20.25 62.73
C LYS A 129 -83.82 -20.24 61.31
N THR A 130 -84.64 -20.54 60.31
CA THR A 130 -84.27 -20.51 58.88
C THR A 130 -84.06 -19.08 58.36
N ASN A 131 -84.72 -18.07 58.93
CA ASN A 131 -84.51 -16.66 58.57
C ASN A 131 -83.11 -16.15 58.93
N ARG A 132 -82.53 -16.67 60.03
CA ARG A 132 -81.22 -16.27 60.56
C ARG A 132 -80.03 -16.97 59.88
N LEU A 133 -80.28 -17.87 58.93
CA LEU A 133 -79.23 -18.58 58.18
C LEU A 133 -78.87 -17.83 56.89
N ASP A 134 -77.57 -17.65 56.64
CA ASP A 134 -77.10 -17.17 55.34
C ASP A 134 -76.96 -18.34 54.35
N PHE A 135 -77.92 -18.42 53.42
CA PHE A 135 -77.94 -19.40 52.34
C PHE A 135 -76.85 -19.19 51.27
N SER A 136 -75.92 -18.24 51.45
CA SER A 136 -74.72 -18.09 50.62
C SER A 136 -73.74 -19.27 50.78
N VAL A 137 -73.64 -19.85 51.99
CA VAL A 137 -72.66 -20.90 52.34
C VAL A 137 -72.84 -22.19 51.52
N PHE A 138 -74.06 -22.47 51.05
CA PHE A 138 -74.37 -23.57 50.15
C PHE A 138 -73.78 -23.40 48.74
N VAL A 139 -73.39 -22.19 48.37
CA VAL A 139 -72.78 -21.87 47.07
C VAL A 139 -71.27 -21.77 47.21
N ASN A 140 -70.56 -22.89 47.06
CA ASN A 140 -69.09 -22.89 47.00
C ASN A 140 -68.60 -22.13 45.73
N ARG A 141 -68.40 -20.81 45.86
CA ARG A 141 -67.90 -19.92 44.80
C ARG A 141 -66.55 -20.36 44.23
N LYS A 142 -65.65 -20.93 45.05
CA LYS A 142 -64.35 -21.45 44.58
C LYS A 142 -64.53 -22.59 43.58
N ARG A 143 -65.43 -23.56 43.85
CA ARG A 143 -65.72 -24.67 42.91
C ARG A 143 -66.40 -24.22 41.62
N ILE A 144 -67.23 -23.17 41.68
CA ILE A 144 -67.80 -22.54 40.48
C ILE A 144 -66.68 -21.91 39.65
N ALA A 145 -65.81 -21.11 40.29
CA ALA A 145 -64.69 -20.45 39.63
C ALA A 145 -63.71 -21.43 38.98
N THR A 146 -63.35 -22.54 39.64
CA THR A 146 -62.45 -23.56 39.06
C THR A 146 -63.01 -24.29 37.84
N HIS A 147 -64.33 -24.47 37.77
CA HIS A 147 -64.96 -25.06 36.58
C HIS A 147 -65.16 -24.01 35.47
N GLY A 148 -65.46 -22.76 35.84
CA GLY A 148 -65.47 -21.63 34.91
C GLY A 148 -64.10 -21.38 34.26
N SER A 149 -63.02 -21.40 35.04
CA SER A 149 -61.65 -21.21 34.53
C SER A 149 -61.18 -22.35 33.64
N LEU A 150 -61.60 -23.59 33.89
CA LEU A 150 -61.32 -24.73 33.02
C LEU A 150 -61.95 -24.53 31.61
N ALA A 151 -63.20 -24.09 31.56
CA ALA A 151 -63.88 -23.82 30.29
C ALA A 151 -63.29 -22.59 29.58
N ALA A 152 -62.96 -21.53 30.32
CA ALA A 152 -62.30 -20.34 29.78
C ALA A 152 -60.89 -20.66 29.26
N GLY A 153 -60.13 -21.52 29.95
CA GLY A 153 -58.80 -21.97 29.51
C GLY A 153 -58.86 -22.79 28.22
N ALA A 154 -59.81 -23.72 28.10
CA ALA A 154 -60.02 -24.46 26.86
C ALA A 154 -60.39 -23.53 25.69
N LEU A 155 -61.26 -22.54 25.94
CA LEU A 155 -61.63 -21.53 24.94
C LEU A 155 -60.44 -20.63 24.54
N LEU A 156 -59.60 -20.23 25.50
CA LEU A 156 -58.37 -19.49 25.23
C LEU A 156 -57.38 -20.30 24.38
N VAL A 157 -57.18 -21.58 24.69
CA VAL A 157 -56.33 -22.47 23.87
C VAL A 157 -56.86 -22.56 22.43
N LEU A 158 -58.18 -22.69 22.24
CA LEU A 158 -58.78 -22.68 20.91
C LEU A 158 -58.55 -21.36 20.18
N LEU A 159 -58.71 -20.21 20.85
CA LEU A 159 -58.48 -18.89 20.26
C LEU A 159 -56.99 -18.64 19.92
N VAL A 160 -56.07 -19.10 20.77
CA VAL A 160 -54.62 -19.03 20.49
C VAL A 160 -54.26 -19.91 19.30
N LEU A 161 -54.79 -21.13 19.20
CA LEU A 161 -54.55 -22.01 18.05
C LEU A 161 -55.19 -21.47 16.75
N LEU A 162 -56.29 -20.72 16.84
CA LEU A 162 -56.90 -20.06 15.67
C LEU A 162 -56.13 -18.82 15.19
N SER A 163 -55.53 -18.05 16.12
CA SER A 163 -54.86 -16.78 15.79
C SER A 163 -53.35 -16.91 15.56
N TRP A 164 -52.68 -17.79 16.31
CA TRP A 164 -51.22 -17.99 16.34
C TRP A 164 -50.80 -19.46 16.25
N GLY A 165 -51.74 -20.38 15.99
CA GLY A 165 -51.41 -21.79 15.77
C GLY A 165 -50.78 -22.05 14.40
N PRO A 166 -50.33 -23.30 14.15
CA PRO A 166 -49.84 -23.72 12.83
C PRO A 166 -50.87 -23.44 11.73
N SER A 167 -50.41 -23.09 10.52
CA SER A 167 -51.25 -22.67 9.39
C SER A 167 -52.35 -23.68 8.99
N PHE A 168 -52.12 -24.98 9.20
CA PHE A 168 -53.12 -26.02 8.96
C PHE A 168 -54.33 -25.93 9.92
N PHE A 169 -54.17 -25.36 11.11
CA PHE A 169 -55.19 -25.38 12.16
C PHE A 169 -56.41 -24.48 11.87
N PRO A 170 -56.26 -23.16 11.57
CA PRO A 170 -57.41 -22.33 11.21
C PRO A 170 -58.06 -22.78 9.89
N TYR A 171 -57.27 -23.20 8.90
CA TYR A 171 -57.77 -23.80 7.65
C TYR A 171 -58.60 -25.06 7.92
N GLY A 172 -58.06 -26.00 8.70
CA GLY A 172 -58.72 -27.24 9.08
C GLY A 172 -60.00 -27.01 9.89
N PHE A 173 -59.98 -26.11 10.86
CA PHE A 173 -61.15 -25.76 11.67
C PHE A 173 -62.28 -25.16 10.81
N GLN A 174 -61.96 -24.20 9.93
CA GLN A 174 -62.94 -23.58 9.03
C GLN A 174 -63.54 -24.60 8.05
N LYS A 175 -62.72 -25.49 7.49
CA LYS A 175 -63.12 -26.54 6.55
C LYS A 175 -63.92 -27.67 7.22
N LEU A 176 -63.59 -28.03 8.46
CA LEU A 176 -64.25 -29.12 9.18
C LEU A 176 -65.61 -28.68 9.78
N TYR A 177 -65.71 -27.46 10.33
CA TYR A 177 -66.86 -27.03 11.13
C TYR A 177 -67.66 -25.84 10.60
N ILE A 178 -67.08 -24.89 9.86
CA ILE A 178 -67.77 -23.62 9.52
C ILE A 178 -68.43 -23.70 8.14
N ARG A 179 -67.69 -24.02 7.07
CA ARG A 179 -68.24 -24.07 5.70
C ARG A 179 -68.84 -25.44 5.37
N TRP A 180 -70.06 -25.69 5.83
CA TRP A 180 -70.78 -26.96 5.55
C TRP A 180 -71.31 -27.09 4.11
N SER A 181 -71.61 -25.99 3.42
CA SER A 181 -72.33 -25.98 2.14
C SER A 181 -71.52 -25.60 0.90
N GLN A 182 -70.21 -25.34 1.03
CA GLN A 182 -69.31 -25.09 -0.10
C GLN A 182 -68.01 -25.88 0.06
N ALA A 183 -68.05 -27.15 -0.38
CA ALA A 183 -66.86 -27.97 -0.63
C ALA A 183 -66.28 -27.72 -2.05
N SER A 184 -66.51 -26.52 -2.60
CA SER A 184 -66.18 -26.15 -3.97
C SER A 184 -65.38 -24.84 -3.97
N SER A 185 -64.14 -24.92 -4.44
CA SER A 185 -63.40 -23.89 -5.19
C SER A 185 -63.84 -22.42 -5.03
N ASN A 186 -63.13 -21.66 -4.18
CA ASN A 186 -62.77 -20.24 -4.44
C ASN A 186 -61.82 -19.65 -3.37
N GLU A 187 -60.70 -20.34 -3.13
CA GLU A 187 -59.43 -19.69 -3.48
C GLU A 187 -58.84 -20.58 -4.58
N PRO A 188 -58.54 -20.04 -5.78
CA PRO A 188 -57.86 -20.83 -6.79
C PRO A 188 -56.45 -21.14 -6.26
N LEU A 189 -56.22 -22.40 -5.92
CA LEU A 189 -54.86 -22.93 -5.80
C LEU A 189 -54.20 -22.67 -7.14
N MET A 190 -53.26 -21.73 -7.18
CA MET A 190 -52.65 -21.29 -8.42
C MET A 190 -51.16 -21.07 -8.24
N VAL A 191 -50.42 -21.41 -9.29
CA VAL A 191 -48.99 -21.14 -9.39
C VAL A 191 -48.85 -19.92 -10.28
N LEU A 192 -48.49 -18.78 -9.67
CA LEU A 192 -48.21 -17.56 -10.40
C LEU A 192 -46.80 -17.68 -11.00
N VAL A 193 -46.67 -17.54 -12.31
CA VAL A 193 -45.42 -17.74 -13.04
C VAL A 193 -45.01 -16.44 -13.73
N THR A 194 -43.77 -16.01 -13.48
CA THR A 194 -43.17 -14.81 -14.07
C THR A 194 -41.93 -15.23 -14.86
N PRO A 195 -41.72 -14.76 -16.11
CA PRO A 195 -42.50 -13.75 -16.84
C PRO A 195 -43.83 -14.27 -17.46
N GLY A 196 -43.99 -15.58 -17.60
CA GLY A 196 -45.13 -16.17 -18.32
C GLY A 196 -44.84 -16.27 -19.81
N ASN A 197 -45.71 -15.72 -20.67
CA ASN A 197 -45.42 -15.64 -22.10
C ASN A 197 -44.35 -14.57 -22.35
N THR A 198 -43.23 -14.94 -22.96
CA THR A 198 -42.11 -14.04 -23.24
C THR A 198 -41.50 -14.31 -24.62
N GLU A 199 -40.87 -13.29 -25.18
CA GLU A 199 -40.16 -13.32 -26.45
C GLU A 199 -38.70 -12.97 -26.18
N LEU A 200 -37.77 -13.89 -26.47
CA LEU A 200 -36.35 -13.73 -26.16
C LEU A 200 -35.46 -14.02 -27.36
N ALA A 201 -34.25 -13.43 -27.36
CA ALA A 201 -33.29 -13.66 -28.42
C ALA A 201 -32.68 -15.08 -28.32
N LYS A 202 -32.38 -15.70 -29.45
CA LYS A 202 -31.72 -17.01 -29.48
C LYS A 202 -30.42 -17.02 -28.67
N GLY A 203 -30.30 -18.01 -27.79
CA GLY A 203 -29.16 -18.20 -26.88
C GLY A 203 -29.11 -17.21 -25.72
N THR A 204 -30.27 -16.73 -25.25
CA THR A 204 -30.36 -15.91 -24.03
C THR A 204 -30.83 -16.78 -22.86
N ASP A 205 -30.30 -16.51 -21.67
CA ASP A 205 -30.76 -17.14 -20.43
C ASP A 205 -32.11 -16.56 -19.96
N GLN A 206 -33.00 -17.40 -19.46
CA GLN A 206 -34.30 -16.99 -18.93
C GLN A 206 -34.55 -17.57 -17.54
N GLN A 207 -34.57 -16.70 -16.54
CA GLN A 207 -35.02 -17.06 -15.20
C GLN A 207 -36.55 -17.17 -15.17
N ILE A 208 -37.07 -18.28 -14.68
CA ILE A 208 -38.48 -18.52 -14.41
C ILE A 208 -38.69 -18.48 -12.90
N ARG A 209 -39.61 -17.63 -12.43
CA ARG A 209 -40.07 -17.59 -11.03
C ARG A 209 -41.46 -18.17 -10.92
N ALA A 210 -41.68 -19.05 -9.95
CA ALA A 210 -42.97 -19.60 -9.60
C ALA A 210 -43.32 -19.26 -8.15
N GLN A 211 -44.51 -18.69 -7.90
CA GLN A 211 -45.01 -18.37 -6.57
C GLN A 211 -46.29 -19.16 -6.30
N LEU A 212 -46.34 -19.87 -5.17
CA LEU A 212 -47.49 -20.68 -4.78
C LEU A 212 -48.50 -19.80 -4.04
N VAL A 213 -49.76 -19.78 -4.50
CA VAL A 213 -50.84 -18.99 -3.89
C VAL A 213 -51.94 -19.94 -3.39
N GLY A 214 -52.29 -19.81 -2.10
CA GLY A 214 -53.27 -20.65 -1.42
C GLY A 214 -52.74 -21.99 -0.89
N PHE A 215 -51.46 -22.31 -1.11
CA PHE A 215 -50.79 -23.50 -0.59
C PHE A 215 -49.27 -23.34 -0.52
N ASP A 216 -48.63 -24.27 0.19
CA ASP A 216 -47.17 -24.40 0.31
C ASP A 216 -46.74 -25.83 -0.08
N SER A 217 -45.51 -25.98 -0.58
CA SER A 217 -44.92 -27.27 -0.97
C SER A 217 -43.38 -27.18 -1.01
N PRO A 218 -42.65 -28.16 -0.45
CA PRO A 218 -41.19 -28.20 -0.53
C PRO A 218 -40.67 -28.58 -1.93
N GLU A 219 -41.55 -29.12 -2.80
CA GLU A 219 -41.22 -29.46 -4.18
C GLU A 219 -42.11 -28.67 -5.16
N VAL A 220 -41.46 -28.04 -6.15
CA VAL A 220 -42.08 -27.41 -7.31
C VAL A 220 -41.33 -27.88 -8.56
N LYS A 221 -42.06 -28.27 -9.59
CA LYS A 221 -41.52 -28.93 -10.79
C LYS A 221 -41.88 -28.11 -12.02
N LEU A 222 -40.86 -27.62 -12.71
CA LEU A 222 -40.98 -27.00 -14.02
C LEU A 222 -41.05 -28.10 -15.07
N PHE A 223 -42.04 -28.03 -15.94
CA PHE A 223 -42.15 -28.88 -17.12
C PHE A 223 -41.87 -28.04 -18.36
N THR A 224 -40.92 -28.46 -19.18
CA THR A 224 -40.59 -27.81 -20.46
C THR A 224 -40.81 -28.75 -21.64
N GLN A 225 -41.25 -28.19 -22.77
CA GLN A 225 -41.42 -28.88 -24.04
C GLN A 225 -40.85 -27.99 -25.15
N PRO A 226 -39.62 -28.26 -25.63
CA PRO A 226 -39.11 -27.69 -26.87
C PRO A 226 -40.04 -27.98 -28.04
N GLU A 227 -40.16 -27.06 -28.99
CA GLU A 227 -41.00 -27.24 -30.20
C GLU A 227 -40.58 -28.46 -31.05
N SER A 228 -39.31 -28.87 -30.95
CA SER A 228 -38.76 -30.08 -31.59
C SER A 228 -39.09 -31.40 -30.87
N ALA A 229 -39.74 -31.38 -29.70
CA ALA A 229 -39.92 -32.55 -28.84
C ALA A 229 -41.38 -32.78 -28.43
N THR A 230 -41.86 -34.01 -28.61
CA THR A 230 -43.24 -34.40 -28.24
C THR A 230 -43.41 -34.75 -26.76
N VAL A 231 -42.31 -34.79 -25.99
CA VAL A 231 -42.28 -35.23 -24.58
C VAL A 231 -41.93 -34.05 -23.68
N TRP A 232 -42.61 -33.95 -22.53
CA TRP A 232 -42.32 -32.97 -21.50
C TRP A 232 -41.13 -33.40 -20.64
N THR A 233 -40.11 -32.55 -20.55
CA THR A 233 -38.96 -32.72 -19.64
C THR A 233 -39.29 -32.13 -18.28
N LEU A 234 -38.96 -32.86 -17.21
CA LEU A 234 -39.21 -32.45 -15.82
C LEU A 234 -37.93 -31.91 -15.19
N LEU A 235 -37.99 -30.69 -14.67
CA LEU A 235 -36.88 -29.97 -14.05
C LEU A 235 -37.29 -29.52 -12.63
N PRO A 236 -36.57 -29.90 -11.57
CA PRO A 236 -36.87 -29.43 -10.22
C PRO A 236 -36.49 -27.95 -10.07
N MET A 237 -37.36 -27.15 -9.44
CA MET A 237 -37.07 -25.74 -9.14
C MET A 237 -36.47 -25.59 -7.73
N GLU A 238 -35.56 -24.62 -7.56
CA GLU A 238 -34.92 -24.33 -6.27
C GLU A 238 -35.69 -23.26 -5.48
N PRO A 239 -35.74 -23.32 -4.14
CA PRO A 239 -36.38 -22.28 -3.33
C PRO A 239 -35.57 -20.98 -3.33
N GLU A 240 -36.24 -19.83 -3.43
CA GLU A 240 -35.60 -18.51 -3.43
C GLU A 240 -35.04 -18.14 -2.03
N THR A 241 -33.76 -17.79 -1.95
CA THR A 241 -33.06 -17.50 -0.67
C THR A 241 -33.61 -16.30 0.10
N ARG A 242 -34.43 -15.45 -0.53
CA ARG A 242 -35.14 -14.31 0.07
C ARG A 242 -36.55 -14.14 -0.51
N GLY A 243 -37.40 -15.16 -0.41
CA GLY A 243 -38.79 -15.08 -0.85
C GLY A 243 -39.63 -16.30 -0.48
N SER A 244 -40.90 -16.28 -0.89
CA SER A 244 -41.81 -17.45 -0.90
C SER A 244 -41.99 -18.04 -2.31
N GLY A 245 -41.01 -17.79 -3.18
CA GLY A 245 -40.97 -18.24 -4.56
C GLY A 245 -39.96 -19.35 -4.80
N PHE A 246 -40.10 -20.00 -5.96
CA PHE A 246 -39.17 -20.97 -6.51
C PHE A 246 -38.59 -20.42 -7.81
N LEU A 247 -37.33 -20.72 -8.07
CA LEU A 247 -36.57 -20.23 -9.21
C LEU A 247 -36.02 -21.39 -10.04
N TYR A 248 -35.94 -21.17 -11.34
CA TYR A 248 -35.18 -22.02 -12.25
C TYR A 248 -34.57 -21.15 -13.35
N LEU A 249 -33.31 -21.38 -13.70
CA LEU A 249 -32.63 -20.68 -14.78
C LEU A 249 -32.56 -21.60 -16.00
N LEU A 250 -33.29 -21.27 -17.06
CA LEU A 250 -33.07 -21.88 -18.37
C LEU A 250 -31.86 -21.18 -19.00
N VAL A 251 -30.74 -21.89 -19.10
CA VAL A 251 -29.51 -21.40 -19.74
C VAL A 251 -29.56 -21.69 -21.24
N ASP A 252 -29.05 -20.77 -22.06
CA ASP A 252 -28.87 -20.90 -23.52
C ASP A 252 -30.13 -21.40 -24.28
N VAL A 253 -31.20 -20.60 -24.27
CA VAL A 253 -32.47 -21.02 -24.90
C VAL A 253 -32.38 -20.92 -26.44
N GLN A 254 -32.11 -22.06 -27.07
CA GLN A 254 -31.85 -22.19 -28.52
C GLN A 254 -33.09 -22.27 -29.43
N SER A 255 -34.25 -22.67 -28.91
CA SER A 255 -35.48 -22.85 -29.69
C SER A 255 -36.73 -22.54 -28.87
N SER A 256 -37.82 -22.17 -29.55
CA SER A 256 -39.10 -21.88 -28.89
C SER A 256 -39.58 -23.10 -28.09
N LEU A 257 -40.08 -22.86 -26.89
CA LEU A 257 -40.53 -23.91 -25.99
C LEU A 257 -41.79 -23.51 -25.24
N ARG A 258 -42.62 -24.50 -24.92
CA ARG A 258 -43.75 -24.36 -24.01
C ARG A 258 -43.32 -24.80 -22.62
N TYR A 259 -43.85 -24.15 -21.60
CA TYR A 259 -43.56 -24.51 -20.22
C TYR A 259 -44.76 -24.32 -19.30
N TYR A 260 -44.85 -25.14 -18.26
CA TYR A 260 -45.78 -24.93 -17.15
C TYR A 260 -45.12 -25.37 -15.85
N VAL A 261 -45.65 -24.91 -14.73
CA VAL A 261 -45.14 -25.29 -13.40
C VAL A 261 -46.22 -26.08 -12.68
N GLU A 262 -45.85 -27.20 -12.07
CA GLU A 262 -46.72 -28.05 -11.27
C GLU A 262 -46.19 -28.21 -9.85
N SER A 263 -47.09 -28.15 -8.87
CA SER A 263 -46.80 -28.54 -7.50
C SER A 263 -48.04 -29.17 -6.85
N ARG A 264 -47.86 -30.34 -6.22
CA ARG A 264 -48.93 -31.11 -5.53
C ARG A 264 -50.22 -31.30 -6.35
N GLY A 265 -50.11 -31.47 -7.67
CA GLY A 265 -51.24 -31.64 -8.61
C GLY A 265 -51.92 -30.34 -9.05
N VAL A 266 -51.43 -29.18 -8.61
CA VAL A 266 -51.86 -27.84 -9.07
C VAL A 266 -50.93 -27.40 -10.19
N ARG A 267 -51.49 -27.09 -11.37
CA ARG A 267 -50.74 -26.66 -12.56
C ARG A 267 -50.97 -25.19 -12.86
N SER A 268 -49.92 -24.48 -13.28
CA SER A 268 -50.07 -23.20 -13.97
C SER A 268 -50.73 -23.38 -15.35
N PRO A 269 -51.25 -22.30 -15.97
CA PRO A 269 -51.45 -22.28 -17.41
C PRO A 269 -50.14 -22.65 -18.16
N PRO A 270 -50.23 -23.21 -19.37
CA PRO A 270 -49.07 -23.36 -20.24
C PRO A 270 -48.68 -22.00 -20.82
N PHE A 271 -47.41 -21.66 -20.66
CA PHE A 271 -46.78 -20.47 -21.22
C PHE A 271 -45.89 -20.85 -22.39
N THR A 272 -45.61 -19.88 -23.28
CA THR A 272 -44.72 -20.06 -24.43
C THR A 272 -43.58 -19.06 -24.34
N ILE A 273 -42.36 -19.57 -24.40
CA ILE A 273 -41.15 -18.79 -24.70
C ILE A 273 -40.97 -18.86 -26.22
N LYS A 274 -41.16 -17.72 -26.89
CA LYS A 274 -40.89 -17.58 -28.32
C LYS A 274 -39.44 -17.13 -28.49
N VAL A 275 -38.63 -17.94 -29.18
CA VAL A 275 -37.28 -17.56 -29.54
C VAL A 275 -37.30 -16.82 -30.87
N VAL A 276 -36.75 -15.60 -30.87
CA VAL A 276 -36.54 -14.80 -32.09
C VAL A 276 -35.05 -14.74 -32.37
N ASP A 277 -34.69 -14.95 -33.64
CA ASP A 277 -33.33 -14.70 -34.10
C ASP A 277 -33.22 -13.21 -34.45
N VAL A 278 -32.63 -12.43 -33.53
CA VAL A 278 -32.43 -10.98 -33.70
C VAL A 278 -31.10 -10.72 -34.43
N PRO A 279 -30.99 -9.62 -35.21
CA PRO A 279 -29.70 -9.18 -35.72
C PRO A 279 -28.72 -8.92 -34.57
N LYS A 280 -27.57 -9.59 -34.63
CA LYS A 280 -26.44 -9.42 -33.72
C LYS A 280 -25.24 -8.92 -34.53
N VAL A 281 -24.34 -8.21 -33.87
CA VAL A 281 -23.03 -7.90 -34.45
C VAL A 281 -22.25 -9.21 -34.57
N GLU A 282 -21.83 -9.53 -35.80
CA GLU A 282 -21.03 -10.72 -36.11
C GLU A 282 -19.54 -10.38 -36.02
N ARG A 283 -19.14 -9.21 -36.55
CA ARG A 283 -17.77 -8.71 -36.54
C ARG A 283 -17.74 -7.19 -36.48
N ILE A 284 -16.81 -6.64 -35.71
CA ILE A 284 -16.44 -5.22 -35.76
C ILE A 284 -15.03 -5.13 -36.31
N GLN A 285 -14.85 -4.34 -37.36
CA GLN A 285 -13.54 -3.98 -37.90
C GLN A 285 -13.26 -2.52 -37.55
N LEU A 286 -12.17 -2.26 -36.84
CA LEU A 286 -11.74 -0.93 -36.40
C LEU A 286 -10.51 -0.52 -37.20
N THR A 287 -10.59 0.59 -37.93
CA THR A 287 -9.45 1.18 -38.63
C THR A 287 -9.00 2.43 -37.89
N TYR A 288 -7.83 2.35 -37.27
CA TYR A 288 -7.18 3.41 -36.52
C TYR A 288 -6.39 4.31 -37.47
N ARG A 289 -6.79 5.57 -37.61
CA ARG A 289 -6.04 6.62 -38.29
C ARG A 289 -5.42 7.53 -37.24
N PHE A 290 -4.18 7.24 -36.89
CA PHE A 290 -3.42 8.01 -35.92
C PHE A 290 -3.21 9.47 -36.40
N PRO A 291 -3.02 10.43 -35.48
CA PRO A 291 -2.69 11.82 -35.84
C PRO A 291 -1.43 11.91 -36.69
N SER A 292 -1.38 12.90 -37.59
CA SER A 292 -0.26 13.06 -38.54
C SER A 292 1.10 13.29 -37.88
N TYR A 293 1.15 13.80 -36.65
CA TYR A 293 2.40 14.00 -35.91
C TYR A 293 3.05 12.69 -35.46
N THR A 294 2.29 11.60 -35.34
CA THR A 294 2.79 10.29 -34.90
C THR A 294 3.65 9.59 -35.95
N GLY A 295 3.48 9.95 -37.23
CA GLY A 295 4.09 9.24 -38.37
C GLY A 295 3.63 7.79 -38.56
N MET A 296 2.69 7.30 -37.75
CA MET A 296 2.23 5.91 -37.79
C MET A 296 1.33 5.64 -39.00
N SER A 297 1.49 4.47 -39.61
CA SER A 297 0.57 4.03 -40.67
C SER A 297 -0.78 3.62 -40.08
N PRO A 298 -1.90 3.77 -40.82
CA PRO A 298 -3.19 3.31 -40.33
C PRO A 298 -3.19 1.81 -40.02
N GLU A 299 -3.71 1.44 -38.86
CA GLU A 299 -3.80 0.06 -38.40
C GLU A 299 -5.25 -0.43 -38.48
N THR A 300 -5.46 -1.67 -38.88
CA THR A 300 -6.81 -2.27 -38.95
C THR A 300 -6.87 -3.50 -38.06
N VAL A 301 -7.69 -3.43 -37.02
CA VAL A 301 -7.98 -4.56 -36.13
C VAL A 301 -9.30 -5.20 -36.56
N GLU A 302 -9.24 -6.47 -36.92
CA GLU A 302 -10.43 -7.29 -37.16
C GLU A 302 -10.93 -7.91 -35.84
N ASP A 303 -12.24 -8.05 -35.69
CA ASP A 303 -12.92 -8.50 -34.46
C ASP A 303 -12.60 -7.66 -33.20
N GLY A 304 -12.25 -6.38 -33.40
CA GLY A 304 -11.95 -5.42 -32.34
C GLY A 304 -13.19 -4.75 -31.78
N GLY A 305 -13.43 -4.90 -30.47
CA GLY A 305 -14.49 -4.19 -29.75
C GLY A 305 -13.96 -3.02 -28.91
N ASP A 306 -13.01 -3.29 -28.03
CA ASP A 306 -12.40 -2.26 -27.18
C ASP A 306 -11.44 -1.37 -27.99
N ILE A 307 -11.41 -0.08 -27.64
CA ILE A 307 -10.63 0.96 -28.31
C ILE A 307 -9.62 1.51 -27.30
N SER A 308 -8.31 1.33 -27.56
CA SER A 308 -7.25 2.02 -26.81
C SER A 308 -6.28 2.65 -27.81
N ALA A 309 -6.23 3.98 -27.84
CA ALA A 309 -5.38 4.74 -28.76
C ALA A 309 -5.13 6.18 -28.26
N LEU A 310 -4.17 6.88 -28.87
CA LEU A 310 -3.84 8.27 -28.54
C LEU A 310 -5.02 9.22 -28.78
N LYS A 311 -5.19 10.21 -27.90
CA LYS A 311 -6.14 11.32 -28.11
C LYS A 311 -5.89 12.00 -29.46
N GLY A 312 -6.97 12.19 -30.22
CA GLY A 312 -6.93 12.67 -31.60
C GLY A 312 -6.97 11.59 -32.66
N THR A 313 -6.77 10.31 -32.30
CA THR A 313 -6.90 9.19 -33.25
C THR A 313 -8.33 9.15 -33.79
N ARG A 314 -8.46 9.03 -35.10
CA ARG A 314 -9.75 8.81 -35.76
C ARG A 314 -9.97 7.32 -35.95
N VAL A 315 -11.03 6.80 -35.35
CA VAL A 315 -11.40 5.39 -35.46
C VAL A 315 -12.57 5.28 -36.45
N ASP A 316 -12.32 4.66 -37.59
CA ASP A 316 -13.36 4.29 -38.56
C ASP A 316 -13.88 2.89 -38.22
N PHE A 317 -15.18 2.78 -38.01
CA PHE A 317 -15.89 1.54 -37.70
C PHE A 317 -16.46 0.94 -38.98
N ASN A 318 -16.34 -0.37 -39.13
CA ASN A 318 -17.10 -1.16 -40.09
C ASN A 318 -17.69 -2.37 -39.35
N ILE A 319 -19.00 -2.31 -39.10
CA ILE A 319 -19.76 -3.27 -38.29
C ILE A 319 -20.53 -4.19 -39.23
N HIS A 320 -20.22 -5.48 -39.20
CA HIS A 320 -20.91 -6.53 -39.94
C HIS A 320 -21.94 -7.25 -39.05
N LEU A 321 -23.12 -7.49 -39.60
CA LEU A 321 -24.25 -8.12 -38.91
C LEU A 321 -24.57 -9.49 -39.51
N ASN A 322 -25.00 -10.43 -38.68
CA ASN A 322 -25.47 -11.74 -39.15
C ASN A 322 -26.75 -11.63 -40.02
N GLN A 323 -27.59 -10.63 -39.77
CA GLN A 323 -28.87 -10.35 -40.42
C GLN A 323 -28.99 -8.85 -40.77
N PRO A 324 -29.79 -8.47 -41.80
CA PRO A 324 -30.01 -7.07 -42.14
C PRO A 324 -30.77 -6.31 -41.02
N ALA A 325 -30.42 -5.05 -40.81
CA ALA A 325 -31.07 -4.15 -39.85
C ALA A 325 -31.45 -2.81 -40.51
N ARG A 326 -32.43 -2.09 -39.95
CA ARG A 326 -32.96 -0.85 -40.55
C ARG A 326 -32.04 0.35 -40.30
N SER A 327 -31.43 0.41 -39.12
CA SER A 327 -30.41 1.42 -38.78
C SER A 327 -29.60 0.95 -37.58
N ALA A 328 -28.37 1.47 -37.47
CA ALA A 328 -27.46 1.21 -36.37
C ALA A 328 -26.98 2.53 -35.74
N ARG A 329 -26.69 2.51 -34.44
CA ARG A 329 -26.06 3.63 -33.72
C ARG A 329 -25.16 3.11 -32.60
N LEU A 330 -24.12 3.85 -32.26
CA LEU A 330 -23.41 3.66 -30.99
C LEU A 330 -24.12 4.47 -29.90
N LEU A 331 -24.33 3.87 -28.74
CA LEU A 331 -24.76 4.55 -27.51
C LEU A 331 -23.56 4.59 -26.56
N PHE A 332 -23.21 5.77 -26.07
CA PHE A 332 -22.12 5.97 -25.12
C PHE A 332 -22.61 6.06 -23.67
N ASP A 333 -21.70 5.82 -22.73
CA ASP A 333 -21.83 6.00 -21.27
C ASP A 333 -22.64 7.24 -20.85
N ASN A 334 -22.36 8.40 -21.45
CA ASN A 334 -22.99 9.68 -21.14
C ASN A 334 -24.35 9.89 -21.85
N GLN A 335 -24.97 8.82 -22.34
CA GLN A 335 -26.20 8.81 -23.13
C GLN A 335 -26.13 9.55 -24.47
N SER A 336 -24.94 9.98 -24.92
CA SER A 336 -24.77 10.50 -26.28
C SER A 336 -24.86 9.35 -27.30
N THR A 337 -25.24 9.65 -28.54
CA THR A 337 -25.34 8.63 -29.61
C THR A 337 -24.66 9.09 -30.88
N LEU A 338 -24.03 8.16 -31.58
CA LEU A 338 -23.47 8.35 -32.92
C LEU A 338 -24.24 7.46 -33.89
N ALA A 339 -24.98 8.05 -34.83
CA ALA A 339 -25.66 7.30 -35.88
C ALA A 339 -24.64 6.75 -36.89
N LEU A 340 -24.80 5.48 -37.28
CA LEU A 340 -23.96 4.83 -38.28
C LEU A 340 -24.66 4.86 -39.65
N ALA A 341 -23.88 5.10 -40.70
CA ALA A 341 -24.35 5.06 -42.09
C ALA A 341 -24.41 3.62 -42.59
N PRO A 342 -25.41 3.23 -43.41
CA PRO A 342 -25.42 1.93 -44.06
C PRO A 342 -24.29 1.85 -45.10
N ALA A 343 -23.42 0.84 -44.97
CA ALA A 343 -22.34 0.51 -45.89
C ALA A 343 -22.68 -0.72 -46.80
N GLY A 344 -23.83 -1.35 -46.55
CA GLY A 344 -24.41 -2.45 -47.32
C GLY A 344 -25.61 -3.05 -46.58
N ASP A 345 -26.27 -4.08 -47.14
CA ASP A 345 -27.47 -4.70 -46.52
C ASP A 345 -27.23 -5.26 -45.10
N LYS A 346 -25.99 -5.64 -44.78
CA LYS A 346 -25.57 -6.19 -43.48
C LYS A 346 -24.36 -5.46 -42.88
N ALA A 347 -24.05 -4.25 -43.35
CA ALA A 347 -22.85 -3.53 -42.94
C ALA A 347 -23.17 -2.07 -42.60
N PHE A 348 -22.61 -1.55 -41.51
CA PHE A 348 -22.75 -0.17 -41.07
C PHE A 348 -21.39 0.44 -40.79
N SER A 349 -21.16 1.67 -41.26
CA SER A 349 -19.92 2.42 -41.06
C SER A 349 -20.15 3.70 -40.26
N GLY A 350 -19.11 4.14 -39.57
CA GLY A 350 -19.10 5.42 -38.85
C GLY A 350 -17.68 5.80 -38.45
N THR A 351 -17.52 7.02 -37.93
CA THR A 351 -16.22 7.57 -37.56
C THR A 351 -16.31 8.25 -36.20
N LEU A 352 -15.39 7.94 -35.30
CA LEU A 352 -15.25 8.59 -33.99
C LEU A 352 -13.88 9.25 -33.89
N ASP A 353 -13.84 10.55 -33.58
CA ASP A 353 -12.61 11.20 -33.14
C ASP A 353 -12.42 10.93 -31.64
N LEU A 354 -11.35 10.21 -31.27
CA LEU A 354 -11.09 9.80 -29.88
C LEU A 354 -10.61 10.99 -29.03
N ARG A 355 -11.45 11.47 -28.10
CA ARG A 355 -11.13 12.66 -27.26
C ARG A 355 -11.11 12.39 -25.76
N ARG A 356 -11.83 11.37 -25.29
CA ARG A 356 -12.00 11.00 -23.88
C ARG A 356 -12.20 9.50 -23.77
N SER A 357 -11.87 8.94 -22.60
CA SER A 357 -12.24 7.58 -22.23
C SER A 357 -13.74 7.48 -21.91
N GLY A 358 -14.30 6.27 -21.92
CA GLY A 358 -15.70 5.97 -21.65
C GLY A 358 -16.05 4.54 -22.05
N SER A 359 -17.33 4.24 -22.27
CA SER A 359 -17.80 2.98 -22.86
C SER A 359 -18.84 3.19 -23.95
N TYR A 360 -19.05 2.18 -24.80
CA TYR A 360 -20.10 2.19 -25.82
C TYR A 360 -20.75 0.82 -26.06
N VAL A 361 -21.99 0.85 -26.57
CA VAL A 361 -22.76 -0.32 -27.00
C VAL A 361 -23.32 -0.07 -28.40
N VAL A 362 -23.25 -1.07 -29.27
CA VAL A 362 -23.90 -1.03 -30.59
C VAL A 362 -25.39 -1.31 -30.43
N GLN A 363 -26.23 -0.36 -30.81
CA GLN A 363 -27.69 -0.51 -30.82
C GLN A 363 -28.21 -0.59 -32.25
N LEU A 364 -29.05 -1.60 -32.51
CA LEU A 364 -29.73 -1.79 -33.79
C LEU A 364 -31.22 -1.51 -33.68
N VAL A 365 -31.80 -1.09 -34.81
CA VAL A 365 -33.25 -0.96 -35.00
C VAL A 365 -33.70 -1.99 -36.01
N ASN A 366 -34.62 -2.87 -35.60
CA ASN A 366 -35.21 -3.87 -36.50
C ASN A 366 -36.26 -3.24 -37.44
N ALA A 367 -36.73 -4.02 -38.42
CA ALA A 367 -37.82 -3.61 -39.32
C ALA A 367 -39.06 -3.09 -38.54
N ASP A 368 -39.40 -3.76 -37.43
CA ASP A 368 -40.50 -3.42 -36.50
C ASP A 368 -40.24 -2.17 -35.62
N ALA A 369 -39.22 -1.37 -35.95
CA ALA A 369 -38.83 -0.13 -35.26
C ALA A 369 -38.44 -0.26 -33.76
N ARG A 370 -38.30 -1.48 -33.23
CA ARG A 370 -37.79 -1.74 -31.88
C ARG A 370 -36.26 -1.67 -31.82
N GLN A 371 -35.74 -1.12 -30.71
CA GLN A 371 -34.31 -0.93 -30.44
C GLN A 371 -33.79 -2.07 -29.56
N TYR A 372 -32.63 -2.62 -29.90
CA TYR A 372 -31.96 -3.68 -29.13
C TYR A 372 -30.45 -3.41 -29.01
N PRO A 373 -29.82 -3.70 -27.86
CA PRO A 373 -28.36 -3.82 -27.79
C PRO A 373 -27.94 -5.08 -28.57
N ALA A 374 -27.07 -4.89 -29.57
CA ALA A 374 -26.64 -5.95 -30.49
C ALA A 374 -25.19 -6.39 -30.26
N SER A 375 -24.50 -5.77 -29.30
CA SER A 375 -23.17 -6.11 -28.82
C SER A 375 -23.14 -6.12 -27.28
N SER A 376 -22.05 -6.65 -26.72
CA SER A 376 -21.60 -6.31 -25.36
C SER A 376 -21.24 -4.83 -25.25
N GLU A 377 -21.05 -4.36 -24.02
CA GLU A 377 -20.41 -3.08 -23.74
C GLU A 377 -18.91 -3.18 -23.99
N TYR A 378 -18.35 -2.20 -24.71
CA TYR A 378 -16.94 -2.08 -25.05
C TYR A 378 -16.35 -0.82 -24.41
N GLN A 379 -15.08 -0.89 -24.03
CA GLN A 379 -14.36 0.22 -23.41
C GLN A 379 -13.65 1.10 -24.44
N ILE A 380 -13.57 2.38 -24.11
CA ILE A 380 -12.82 3.40 -24.85
C ILE A 380 -11.80 3.98 -23.88
N GLU A 381 -10.52 3.85 -24.21
CA GLU A 381 -9.39 4.41 -23.50
C GLU A 381 -8.68 5.43 -24.41
N ALA A 382 -8.75 6.70 -24.04
CA ALA A 382 -8.11 7.78 -24.78
C ALA A 382 -6.78 8.13 -24.11
N LEU A 383 -5.71 7.49 -24.58
CA LEU A 383 -4.35 7.64 -24.05
C LEU A 383 -3.82 9.06 -24.27
N GLU A 384 -3.16 9.62 -23.27
CA GLU A 384 -2.43 10.88 -23.39
C GLU A 384 -1.01 10.63 -23.91
N ASP A 385 -0.51 11.61 -24.63
CA ASP A 385 0.84 11.61 -25.18
C ASP A 385 1.87 11.92 -24.07
N VAL A 386 3.05 11.32 -24.14
CA VAL A 386 4.07 11.43 -23.09
C VAL A 386 5.09 12.49 -23.51
N PRO A 387 5.29 13.58 -22.74
CA PRO A 387 6.25 14.61 -23.12
C PRO A 387 7.69 14.06 -23.09
N PRO A 388 8.59 14.64 -23.90
CA PRO A 388 9.92 14.09 -24.13
C PRO A 388 10.75 14.09 -22.85
N LYS A 389 11.78 13.26 -22.78
CA LYS A 389 12.72 13.21 -21.66
C LYS A 389 14.03 13.90 -22.04
N VAL A 390 14.37 14.96 -21.31
CA VAL A 390 15.57 15.76 -21.55
C VAL A 390 16.62 15.54 -20.46
N THR A 391 17.89 15.43 -20.84
CA THR A 391 19.01 15.24 -19.90
C THR A 391 20.25 15.93 -20.45
N ILE A 392 20.98 16.67 -19.61
CA ILE A 392 22.33 17.15 -19.95
C ILE A 392 23.27 15.96 -19.79
N THR A 393 24.01 15.60 -20.84
CA THR A 393 24.98 14.49 -20.82
C THR A 393 26.40 14.96 -20.53
N LYS A 394 26.72 16.21 -20.88
CA LYS A 394 27.98 16.88 -20.54
C LYS A 394 27.73 18.38 -20.26
N PRO A 395 28.40 18.98 -19.27
CA PRO A 395 28.91 18.31 -18.06
C PRO A 395 27.75 17.74 -17.23
N LEU A 396 27.95 16.60 -16.56
CA LEU A 396 26.93 15.95 -15.72
C LEU A 396 26.79 16.58 -14.31
N ARG A 397 27.37 17.76 -14.11
CA ARG A 397 27.51 18.48 -12.84
C ARG A 397 27.85 19.95 -13.11
N ASP A 398 27.70 20.78 -12.09
CA ASP A 398 28.20 22.15 -12.09
C ASP A 398 29.70 22.18 -12.42
N LEU A 399 30.11 23.23 -13.13
CA LEU A 399 31.46 23.40 -13.65
C LEU A 399 32.06 24.72 -13.18
N ARG A 400 33.28 24.67 -12.64
CA ARG A 400 34.08 25.88 -12.35
C ARG A 400 35.03 26.16 -13.50
N ALA A 401 34.80 27.25 -14.21
CA ALA A 401 35.55 27.62 -15.41
C ALA A 401 36.15 29.02 -15.26
N THR A 402 37.29 29.30 -15.89
CA THR A 402 37.78 30.68 -16.01
C THR A 402 36.97 31.46 -17.05
N ASN A 403 37.03 32.79 -17.03
CA ASN A 403 36.29 33.66 -17.94
C ASN A 403 36.71 33.59 -19.43
N VAL A 404 37.70 32.75 -19.76
CA VAL A 404 38.20 32.49 -21.13
C VAL A 404 38.17 30.99 -21.49
N GLU A 405 37.59 30.14 -20.65
CA GLU A 405 37.44 28.70 -20.95
C GLU A 405 36.25 28.45 -21.90
N GLU A 406 36.38 27.44 -22.75
CA GLU A 406 35.28 26.93 -23.59
C GLU A 406 34.52 25.83 -22.86
N VAL A 407 33.21 25.98 -22.66
CA VAL A 407 32.37 24.99 -21.97
C VAL A 407 31.42 24.30 -22.94
N PHE A 408 31.73 23.05 -23.31
CA PHE A 408 30.85 22.23 -24.13
C PHE A 408 29.71 21.62 -23.31
N ALA A 409 28.49 22.09 -23.58
CA ALA A 409 27.25 21.56 -23.02
C ALA A 409 26.53 20.69 -24.06
N GLU A 410 26.07 19.49 -23.66
CA GLU A 410 25.46 18.50 -24.54
C GLU A 410 24.12 18.03 -23.99
N VAL A 411 23.05 18.27 -24.76
CA VAL A 411 21.67 17.90 -24.44
C VAL A 411 21.28 16.64 -25.20
N LYS A 412 20.70 15.69 -24.47
CA LYS A 412 19.99 14.54 -25.04
C LYS A 412 18.50 14.69 -24.79
N ALA A 413 17.69 14.55 -25.85
CA ALA A 413 16.24 14.47 -25.78
C ALA A 413 15.78 13.12 -26.35
N GLU A 414 15.06 12.34 -25.56
CA GLU A 414 14.50 11.03 -25.91
C GLU A 414 12.97 11.11 -25.89
N ASP A 415 12.31 10.57 -26.91
CA ASP A 415 10.85 10.58 -27.08
C ASP A 415 10.41 9.31 -27.82
N ASP A 416 9.17 8.84 -27.63
CA ASP A 416 8.70 7.62 -28.29
C ASP A 416 8.20 7.87 -29.71
N ILE A 417 7.57 9.03 -29.96
CA ILE A 417 7.11 9.50 -31.28
C ILE A 417 8.18 10.35 -31.97
N GLY A 418 8.76 11.30 -31.24
CA GLY A 418 9.95 12.05 -31.64
C GLY A 418 9.87 13.54 -31.37
N VAL A 419 11.06 14.13 -31.28
CA VAL A 419 11.27 15.50 -30.81
C VAL A 419 11.14 16.49 -31.98
N ALA A 420 10.33 17.55 -31.81
CA ALA A 420 10.25 18.64 -32.78
C ALA A 420 11.39 19.64 -32.63
N LYS A 421 11.73 19.98 -31.38
CA LYS A 421 12.67 21.07 -31.08
C LYS A 421 13.50 20.76 -29.84
N VAL A 422 14.80 21.09 -29.89
CA VAL A 422 15.69 21.09 -28.71
C VAL A 422 16.39 22.45 -28.63
N GLU A 423 16.35 23.08 -27.46
CA GLU A 423 17.06 24.32 -27.16
C GLU A 423 17.78 24.23 -25.80
N ILE A 424 18.94 24.86 -25.67
CA ILE A 424 19.50 25.22 -24.35
C ILE A 424 18.93 26.59 -23.99
N ARG A 425 18.41 26.73 -22.79
CA ARG A 425 18.10 28.03 -22.19
C ARG A 425 19.17 28.34 -21.17
N TYR A 426 19.68 29.56 -21.19
CA TYR A 426 20.64 30.04 -20.20
C TYR A 426 20.30 31.45 -19.74
N ALA A 427 20.64 31.76 -18.50
CA ALA A 427 20.63 33.10 -17.95
C ALA A 427 22.00 33.40 -17.33
N VAL A 428 22.49 34.61 -17.56
CA VAL A 428 23.72 35.12 -16.94
C VAL A 428 23.28 35.95 -15.74
N ASN A 429 23.76 35.63 -14.53
CA ASN A 429 23.56 36.44 -13.32
C ASN A 429 22.08 36.78 -13.01
N GLY A 430 21.15 35.85 -13.22
CA GLY A 430 19.72 36.08 -13.02
C GLY A 430 19.08 37.11 -13.97
N GLY A 431 19.71 37.37 -15.12
CA GLY A 431 19.14 38.16 -16.22
C GLY A 431 18.04 37.40 -16.99
N ALA A 432 17.56 38.00 -18.08
CA ALA A 432 16.56 37.37 -18.95
C ALA A 432 17.12 36.10 -19.64
N GLU A 433 16.33 35.02 -19.64
CA GLU A 433 16.68 33.77 -20.34
C GLU A 433 16.89 34.01 -21.84
N LYS A 434 17.98 33.44 -22.38
CA LYS A 434 18.28 33.43 -23.81
C LYS A 434 18.19 31.99 -24.35
N PRO A 435 17.40 31.73 -25.41
CA PRO A 435 17.30 30.40 -26.02
C PRO A 435 18.35 30.21 -27.13
N ILE A 436 19.12 29.13 -27.04
CA ILE A 436 20.04 28.63 -28.06
C ILE A 436 19.37 27.44 -28.72
N ARG A 437 18.97 27.58 -29.98
CA ARG A 437 18.33 26.49 -30.74
C ARG A 437 19.38 25.49 -31.19
N LEU A 438 19.26 24.24 -30.77
CA LEU A 438 20.15 23.14 -31.18
C LEU A 438 19.54 22.30 -32.30
N PHE A 439 18.23 22.06 -32.22
CA PHE A 439 17.47 21.27 -33.19
C PHE A 439 16.08 21.90 -33.43
N ASP A 440 15.61 21.87 -34.67
CA ASP A 440 14.44 22.62 -35.16
C ASP A 440 13.55 21.77 -36.11
N GLY A 441 13.61 20.43 -36.01
CA GLY A 441 12.62 19.50 -36.60
C GLY A 441 12.61 19.34 -38.13
N LYS A 442 13.49 20.03 -38.87
CA LYS A 442 13.43 20.12 -40.35
C LYS A 442 13.82 18.84 -41.10
N SER A 443 14.53 17.93 -40.43
CA SER A 443 14.71 16.55 -40.88
C SER A 443 13.79 15.66 -40.04
N ALA A 444 13.13 14.69 -40.68
CA ALA A 444 12.10 13.80 -40.14
C ALA A 444 12.24 13.49 -38.63
N SER A 445 11.10 13.58 -37.92
CA SER A 445 10.96 13.35 -36.47
C SER A 445 11.90 12.26 -35.96
N GLN A 446 12.77 12.61 -35.02
CA GLN A 446 13.75 11.67 -34.46
C GLN A 446 13.36 11.34 -33.00
N PRO A 447 13.24 10.05 -32.63
CA PRO A 447 12.94 9.63 -31.25
C PRO A 447 14.11 9.85 -30.28
N ASN A 448 15.31 10.17 -30.78
CA ASN A 448 16.48 10.43 -29.95
C ASN A 448 17.36 11.48 -30.63
N VAL A 449 17.41 12.68 -30.05
CA VAL A 449 18.21 13.81 -30.51
C VAL A 449 19.31 14.06 -29.50
N LEU A 450 20.56 13.98 -29.95
CA LEU A 450 21.75 14.36 -29.19
C LEU A 450 22.37 15.58 -29.88
N SER A 451 22.54 16.68 -29.15
CA SER A 451 23.06 17.93 -29.72
C SER A 451 23.80 18.73 -28.66
N GLY A 452 24.89 19.39 -29.05
CA GLY A 452 25.70 20.17 -28.12
C GLY A 452 25.99 21.59 -28.62
N HIS A 453 26.44 22.42 -27.69
CA HIS A 453 26.82 23.80 -27.90
C HIS A 453 28.02 24.14 -27.01
N THR A 454 28.97 24.91 -27.54
CA THR A 454 30.11 25.43 -26.77
C THR A 454 29.79 26.84 -26.32
N PHE A 455 29.71 27.06 -25.00
CA PHE A 455 29.73 28.39 -24.43
C PHE A 455 31.15 28.95 -24.48
N PHE A 456 31.38 29.96 -25.31
CA PHE A 456 32.61 30.75 -25.34
C PHE A 456 32.54 31.80 -24.22
N LEU A 457 33.14 31.53 -23.06
CA LEU A 457 32.95 32.37 -21.87
C LEU A 457 33.50 33.80 -22.04
N GLU A 458 34.45 33.98 -22.96
CA GLU A 458 35.01 35.27 -23.34
C GLU A 458 33.97 36.26 -23.92
N GLU A 459 32.97 35.77 -24.66
CA GLU A 459 31.93 36.63 -25.28
C GLU A 459 31.03 37.31 -24.23
N PHE A 460 30.96 36.73 -23.02
CA PHE A 460 30.07 37.19 -21.96
C PHE A 460 30.67 38.25 -21.04
N ASN A 461 31.96 38.58 -21.20
CA ASN A 461 32.70 39.57 -20.38
C ASN A 461 32.57 39.32 -18.85
N LEU A 462 32.65 38.06 -18.45
CA LEU A 462 32.36 37.62 -17.07
C LEU A 462 33.48 37.97 -16.09
N GLN A 463 33.07 38.26 -14.86
CA GLN A 463 33.96 38.49 -13.72
C GLN A 463 33.97 37.28 -12.77
N PRO A 464 35.03 37.10 -11.94
CA PRO A 464 35.01 36.11 -10.87
C PRO A 464 33.79 36.29 -9.95
N GLY A 465 33.12 35.17 -9.65
CA GLY A 465 31.86 35.15 -8.91
C GLY A 465 30.60 35.33 -9.76
N ASP A 466 30.71 35.56 -11.07
CA ASP A 466 29.56 35.47 -11.98
C ASP A 466 29.17 34.01 -12.25
N VAL A 467 27.89 33.80 -12.55
CA VAL A 467 27.31 32.46 -12.76
C VAL A 467 26.42 32.46 -14.00
N ILE A 468 26.63 31.47 -14.87
CA ILE A 468 25.68 31.13 -15.94
C ILE A 468 24.84 29.93 -15.46
N SER A 469 23.54 30.13 -15.30
CA SER A 469 22.58 29.04 -15.11
C SER A 469 22.10 28.56 -16.49
N TYR A 470 21.98 27.26 -16.70
CA TYR A 470 21.48 26.71 -17.96
C TYR A 470 20.76 25.37 -17.81
N TYR A 471 19.84 25.09 -18.73
CA TYR A 471 19.12 23.82 -18.82
C TYR A 471 18.74 23.52 -20.28
N GLY A 472 18.57 22.25 -20.61
CA GLY A 472 18.02 21.83 -21.90
C GLY A 472 16.50 21.83 -21.83
N LYS A 473 15.83 22.29 -22.89
CA LYS A 473 14.39 22.19 -23.09
C LYS A 473 14.11 21.49 -24.42
N ALA A 474 13.19 20.52 -24.42
CA ALA A 474 12.68 19.90 -25.63
C ALA A 474 11.16 20.06 -25.75
N ILE A 475 10.68 19.91 -26.97
CA ILE A 475 9.28 19.98 -27.35
C ILE A 475 9.02 18.83 -28.33
N ASP A 476 7.97 18.05 -28.10
CA ASP A 476 7.51 17.00 -29.02
C ASP A 476 6.82 17.58 -30.28
N ASN A 477 6.36 16.69 -31.15
CA ASN A 477 5.62 17.04 -32.36
C ASN A 477 4.09 17.16 -32.15
N ASN A 478 3.57 16.99 -30.92
CA ASN A 478 2.13 16.93 -30.68
C ASN A 478 1.46 18.27 -30.98
N ASN A 479 0.57 18.28 -31.99
CA ASN A 479 -0.18 19.44 -32.39
C ASN A 479 -1.70 19.31 -32.12
N VAL A 480 -2.14 18.24 -31.45
CA VAL A 480 -3.55 17.94 -31.22
C VAL A 480 -4.00 18.33 -29.81
N THR A 481 -3.30 17.83 -28.79
CA THR A 481 -3.57 18.20 -27.37
C THR A 481 -2.75 19.41 -26.92
N GLY A 482 -1.86 19.90 -27.80
CA GLY A 482 -0.84 20.89 -27.51
C GLY A 482 0.53 20.21 -27.38
N PRO A 483 1.62 20.91 -27.73
CA PRO A 483 2.95 20.32 -27.72
C PRO A 483 3.41 20.10 -26.29
N GLY A 484 3.71 18.85 -25.94
CA GLY A 484 4.35 18.53 -24.67
C GLY A 484 5.76 19.11 -24.66
N SER A 485 6.11 19.73 -23.55
CA SER A 485 7.42 20.33 -23.37
C SER A 485 7.99 19.95 -22.02
N SER A 486 9.29 19.72 -22.00
CA SER A 486 10.01 19.29 -20.80
C SER A 486 11.40 19.91 -20.74
N SER A 487 11.97 19.93 -19.55
CA SER A 487 13.29 20.48 -19.27
C SER A 487 14.14 19.47 -18.53
N SER A 488 15.46 19.55 -18.68
CA SER A 488 16.44 18.82 -17.85
C SER A 488 16.40 19.32 -16.39
N ASP A 489 17.33 18.87 -15.56
CA ASP A 489 17.72 19.64 -14.37
C ASP A 489 18.48 20.92 -14.78
N ILE A 490 18.58 21.89 -13.87
CA ILE A 490 19.35 23.13 -14.05
C ILE A 490 20.80 22.91 -13.57
N TYR A 491 21.75 23.49 -14.30
CA TYR A 491 23.19 23.40 -14.02
C TYR A 491 23.82 24.78 -14.00
N PHE A 492 24.95 24.91 -13.29
CA PHE A 492 25.67 26.17 -13.10
C PHE A 492 27.09 26.10 -13.68
N ILE A 493 27.48 27.15 -14.40
CA ILE A 493 28.88 27.44 -14.77
C ILE A 493 29.34 28.60 -13.87
N GLU A 494 30.28 28.33 -12.99
CA GLU A 494 30.81 29.26 -11.99
C GLU A 494 32.13 29.86 -12.48
N ILE A 495 32.23 31.19 -12.52
CA ILE A 495 33.41 31.87 -13.02
C ILE A 495 34.42 32.08 -11.90
N ARG A 496 35.58 31.43 -12.03
CA ARG A 496 36.72 31.53 -11.10
C ARG A 496 37.80 32.47 -11.65
N PRO A 497 38.64 33.09 -10.79
CA PRO A 497 39.77 33.88 -11.25
C PRO A 497 40.79 33.03 -12.02
N PHE A 498 41.42 33.64 -13.04
CA PHE A 498 42.40 33.00 -13.91
C PHE A 498 43.73 32.70 -13.19
N GLU A 499 44.20 33.62 -12.32
CA GLU A 499 45.43 33.42 -11.55
C GLU A 499 45.20 32.60 -10.28
N GLN A 500 45.59 31.32 -10.29
CA GLN A 500 45.84 30.60 -9.04
C GLN A 500 47.21 31.01 -8.48
N LYS A 501 47.22 32.02 -7.61
CA LYS A 501 48.40 32.36 -6.79
C LYS A 501 48.63 31.26 -5.76
N TYR A 502 49.46 30.28 -6.11
CA TYR A 502 49.96 29.27 -5.17
C TYR A 502 50.95 29.90 -4.19
N THR A 503 50.46 30.38 -3.04
CA THR A 503 51.34 30.73 -1.92
C THR A 503 51.95 29.44 -1.35
N GLN A 504 53.28 29.34 -1.38
CA GLN A 504 54.01 28.16 -0.93
C GLN A 504 54.14 28.15 0.61
N THR A 505 53.01 27.99 1.31
CA THR A 505 53.00 27.80 2.76
C THR A 505 53.69 26.47 3.10
N GLN A 506 54.66 26.48 4.01
CA GLN A 506 55.42 25.26 4.38
C GLN A 506 54.63 24.25 5.22
N ALA A 507 53.34 24.48 5.48
CA ALA A 507 52.42 23.46 5.94
C ALA A 507 52.10 22.50 4.77
N ALA A 508 52.43 21.22 4.93
CA ALA A 508 52.23 20.23 3.87
C ALA A 508 50.77 20.19 3.40
N PRO A 509 50.48 20.35 2.09
CA PRO A 509 49.11 20.31 1.59
C PRO A 509 48.58 18.87 1.70
N GLY A 510 47.75 18.63 2.71
CA GLY A 510 46.98 17.39 2.83
C GLY A 510 46.05 17.23 1.62
N PRO A 511 45.97 16.04 1.00
CA PRO A 511 45.17 15.83 -0.21
C PRO A 511 43.67 15.88 0.12
N GLY A 512 43.06 17.07 0.00
CA GLY A 512 41.60 17.27 0.03
C GLY A 512 41.05 18.48 0.79
N GLY A 513 41.88 19.32 1.45
CA GLY A 513 41.36 20.27 2.46
C GLY A 513 40.82 21.64 1.99
N GLY A 514 41.30 22.19 0.87
CA GLY A 514 41.32 23.65 0.67
C GLY A 514 40.29 24.29 -0.28
N GLY A 515 39.11 23.70 -0.52
CA GLY A 515 38.18 24.25 -1.54
C GLY A 515 36.70 23.89 -1.47
N GLU A 516 36.26 23.16 -0.44
CA GLU A 516 34.84 22.77 -0.23
C GLU A 516 34.25 23.25 1.11
N ALA A 517 35.00 24.05 1.89
CA ALA A 517 34.50 24.65 3.14
C ALA A 517 33.88 26.05 2.93
N GLU A 518 34.37 26.81 1.95
CA GLU A 518 34.08 28.23 1.78
C GLU A 518 32.73 28.55 1.12
N GLU A 519 32.13 27.60 0.40
CA GLU A 519 30.90 27.81 -0.41
C GLU A 519 29.60 27.44 0.32
N SER A 520 29.53 27.61 1.65
CA SER A 520 28.39 27.08 2.42
C SER A 520 27.09 27.86 2.23
N LEU A 521 27.15 29.15 1.86
CA LEU A 521 25.98 29.97 1.53
C LEU A 521 25.60 29.79 0.05
N SER A 522 26.55 29.94 -0.87
CA SER A 522 26.29 29.80 -2.31
C SER A 522 25.77 28.41 -2.69
N ARG A 523 26.27 27.35 -2.05
CA ARG A 523 25.74 25.99 -2.20
C ARG A 523 24.28 25.86 -1.78
N GLN A 524 23.91 26.39 -0.61
CA GLN A 524 22.51 26.38 -0.17
C GLN A 524 21.62 27.15 -1.15
N GLN A 525 22.09 28.28 -1.69
CA GLN A 525 21.33 29.03 -2.70
C GLN A 525 21.18 28.26 -4.03
N LYS A 526 22.22 27.54 -4.50
CA LYS A 526 22.12 26.63 -5.68
C LYS A 526 21.10 25.53 -5.47
N GLU A 527 21.06 24.94 -4.27
CA GLU A 527 20.10 23.89 -3.93
C GLU A 527 18.66 24.44 -3.89
N ILE A 528 18.45 25.66 -3.38
CA ILE A 528 17.15 26.33 -3.44
C ILE A 528 16.74 26.61 -4.90
N ILE A 529 17.62 27.19 -5.73
CA ILE A 529 17.32 27.43 -7.17
C ILE A 529 16.96 26.11 -7.87
N SER A 530 17.68 25.03 -7.57
CA SER A 530 17.42 23.71 -8.13
C SER A 530 16.06 23.14 -7.70
N ALA A 531 15.67 23.36 -6.44
CA ALA A 531 14.34 23.00 -5.93
C ALA A 531 13.23 23.87 -6.53
N THR A 532 13.42 25.19 -6.62
CA THR A 532 12.48 26.14 -7.25
C THR A 532 12.26 25.75 -8.72
N PHE A 533 13.35 25.46 -9.45
CA PHE A 533 13.29 25.00 -10.83
C PHE A 533 12.61 23.64 -10.98
N LYS A 534 12.86 22.69 -10.06
CA LYS A 534 12.17 21.40 -10.04
C LYS A 534 10.66 21.58 -9.86
N LEU A 535 10.21 22.43 -8.94
CA LEU A 535 8.79 22.72 -8.74
C LEU A 535 8.17 23.38 -9.98
N ILE A 536 8.87 24.32 -10.64
CA ILE A 536 8.40 24.90 -11.92
C ILE A 536 8.20 23.80 -12.99
N ARG A 537 9.12 22.83 -13.09
CA ARG A 537 9.07 21.72 -14.05
C ARG A 537 8.01 20.68 -13.74
N GLU A 538 7.75 20.40 -12.47
CA GLU A 538 6.90 19.29 -12.02
C GLU A 538 5.48 19.72 -11.63
N LYS A 539 5.16 21.02 -11.74
CA LYS A 539 3.85 21.62 -11.47
C LYS A 539 2.66 20.81 -12.00
N ASP A 540 2.68 20.42 -13.27
CA ASP A 540 1.54 19.73 -13.92
C ASP A 540 1.44 18.25 -13.54
N LYS A 541 2.36 17.75 -12.70
CA LYS A 541 2.41 16.35 -12.20
C LYS A 541 2.12 16.22 -10.71
N MET A 542 2.02 17.34 -9.98
CA MET A 542 1.80 17.39 -8.54
C MET A 542 0.36 17.77 -8.21
N ASP A 543 -0.14 17.37 -7.03
CA ASP A 543 -1.40 17.91 -6.54
C ASP A 543 -1.27 19.41 -6.20
N SER A 544 -2.34 20.15 -6.45
CA SER A 544 -2.41 21.60 -6.20
C SER A 544 -2.07 22.00 -4.76
N LYS A 545 -2.38 21.16 -3.77
CA LYS A 545 -2.06 21.42 -2.36
C LYS A 545 -0.61 21.07 -2.04
N GLU A 546 -0.12 19.92 -2.51
CA GLU A 546 1.27 19.49 -2.35
C GLU A 546 2.23 20.55 -2.90
N TYR A 547 2.00 20.99 -4.15
CA TYR A 547 2.74 22.07 -4.79
C TYR A 547 2.75 23.38 -3.98
N ALA A 548 1.59 23.75 -3.40
CA ALA A 548 1.47 24.97 -2.60
C ALA A 548 2.15 24.87 -1.23
N ASP A 549 2.20 23.69 -0.61
CA ASP A 549 2.86 23.46 0.68
C ASP A 549 4.39 23.29 0.52
N ASP A 550 4.85 22.72 -0.60
CA ASP A 550 6.26 22.70 -0.99
C ASP A 550 6.81 24.10 -1.26
N LEU A 551 6.08 24.96 -1.98
CA LEU A 551 6.49 26.35 -2.23
C LEU A 551 6.58 27.19 -0.94
N LYS A 552 5.66 27.01 0.02
CA LYS A 552 5.77 27.64 1.36
C LYS A 552 7.00 27.13 2.11
N SER A 553 7.26 25.82 2.03
CA SER A 553 8.43 25.20 2.67
C SER A 553 9.73 25.77 2.09
N LEU A 554 9.78 25.97 0.78
CA LEU A 554 10.92 26.57 0.09
C LEU A 554 11.08 28.06 0.41
N ALA A 555 9.98 28.82 0.51
CA ALA A 555 10.01 30.22 0.98
C ALA A 555 10.59 30.33 2.41
N LEU A 556 10.25 29.41 3.30
CA LEU A 556 10.82 29.35 4.66
C LEU A 556 12.31 28.99 4.67
N VAL A 557 12.77 28.12 3.76
CA VAL A 557 14.21 27.81 3.60
C VAL A 557 14.98 29.01 3.04
N GLN A 558 14.45 29.68 2.01
CA GLN A 558 15.02 30.90 1.45
C GLN A 558 15.10 32.04 2.48
N GLY A 559 14.05 32.25 3.27
CA GLY A 559 14.03 33.22 4.37
C GLY A 559 15.00 32.87 5.52
N ARG A 560 15.23 31.56 5.78
CA ARG A 560 16.26 31.14 6.76
C ARG A 560 17.67 31.46 6.27
N LEU A 561 17.97 31.20 4.99
CA LEU A 561 19.27 31.52 4.39
C LEU A 561 19.52 33.04 4.40
N GLN A 562 18.49 33.83 4.08
CA GLN A 562 18.50 35.29 4.18
C GLN A 562 18.84 35.77 5.61
N ALA A 563 18.17 35.23 6.63
CA ALA A 563 18.46 35.55 8.03
C ALA A 563 19.87 35.12 8.49
N GLN A 564 20.40 34.01 7.97
CA GLN A 564 21.78 33.58 8.24
C GLN A 564 22.81 34.56 7.65
N ALA A 565 22.62 34.97 6.39
CA ALA A 565 23.47 35.97 5.72
C ALA A 565 23.38 37.34 6.43
N GLN A 566 22.19 37.80 6.83
CA GLN A 566 22.04 39.03 7.59
C GLN A 566 22.75 38.96 8.95
N GLY A 567 22.63 37.84 9.68
CA GLY A 567 23.33 37.68 10.95
C GLY A 567 24.85 37.78 10.83
N LEU A 568 25.41 37.28 9.71
CA LEU A 568 26.85 37.38 9.39
C LEU A 568 27.26 38.84 9.12
N ILE A 569 26.47 39.58 8.35
CA ILE A 569 26.65 41.03 8.13
C ILE A 569 26.68 41.79 9.45
N ASP A 570 25.67 41.60 10.31
CA ASP A 570 25.57 42.31 11.59
C ASP A 570 26.77 42.02 12.52
N ARG A 571 27.35 40.82 12.44
CA ARG A 571 28.54 40.45 13.23
C ARG A 571 29.81 41.12 12.69
N MET A 572 30.03 41.11 11.37
CA MET A 572 31.16 41.83 10.75
C MET A 572 31.08 43.35 11.02
N GLN A 573 29.91 43.96 10.90
CA GLN A 573 29.72 45.38 11.18
C GLN A 573 30.02 45.72 12.65
N ARG A 574 29.53 44.93 13.61
CA ARG A 574 29.80 45.13 15.05
C ARG A 574 31.29 45.03 15.43
N ARG A 575 32.10 44.30 14.66
CA ARG A 575 33.55 44.17 14.90
C ARG A 575 34.40 45.19 14.13
N GLY A 576 33.79 46.14 13.44
CA GLY A 576 34.48 47.23 12.74
C GLY A 576 34.98 46.88 11.35
N ALA A 577 34.41 45.88 10.67
CA ALA A 577 34.86 45.45 9.34
C ALA A 577 34.86 46.56 8.27
N LEU A 578 34.02 47.59 8.45
CA LEU A 578 33.96 48.76 7.58
C LEU A 578 35.17 49.70 7.75
N ASP A 579 35.82 49.68 8.91
CA ASP A 579 36.96 50.54 9.27
C ASP A 579 38.32 49.87 9.01
N VAL A 580 38.34 48.54 8.80
CA VAL A 580 39.57 47.74 8.68
C VAL A 580 40.09 47.67 7.24
N SER A 581 39.23 47.44 6.24
CA SER A 581 39.66 47.49 4.83
C SER A 581 38.50 47.78 3.86
N SER A 582 38.83 48.39 2.73
CA SER A 582 37.88 48.61 1.63
C SER A 582 37.42 47.32 0.94
N LEU A 583 38.13 46.20 1.14
CA LEU A 583 37.73 44.88 0.67
C LEU A 583 36.64 44.29 1.58
N PHE A 584 36.78 44.40 2.91
CA PHE A 584 35.73 43.98 3.85
C PHE A 584 34.43 44.80 3.69
N ALA A 585 34.54 46.10 3.41
CA ALA A 585 33.37 46.92 3.07
C ALA A 585 32.63 46.39 1.84
N LYS A 586 33.34 46.08 0.75
CA LYS A 586 32.76 45.47 -0.47
C LYS A 586 32.17 44.09 -0.21
N LEU A 587 32.79 43.26 0.63
CA LEU A 587 32.25 41.95 1.04
C LEU A 587 30.89 42.10 1.73
N VAL A 588 30.80 43.04 2.67
CA VAL A 588 29.54 43.38 3.36
C VAL A 588 28.49 43.88 2.37
N ASP A 589 28.85 44.70 1.39
CA ASP A 589 27.90 45.22 0.40
C ASP A 589 27.39 44.14 -0.57
N TYR A 590 28.24 43.19 -0.99
CA TYR A 590 27.78 42.01 -1.75
C TYR A 590 26.81 41.15 -0.92
N LEU A 591 27.10 40.90 0.36
CA LEU A 591 26.20 40.11 1.21
C LEU A 591 24.87 40.84 1.47
N LYS A 592 24.85 42.17 1.63
CA LYS A 592 23.61 42.95 1.68
C LYS A 592 22.80 42.83 0.39
N ALA A 593 23.46 42.93 -0.77
CA ALA A 593 22.80 42.77 -2.06
C ALA A 593 22.21 41.35 -2.22
N ALA A 594 22.92 40.33 -1.74
CA ALA A 594 22.39 38.97 -1.66
C ALA A 594 21.13 38.89 -0.78
N VAL A 595 21.18 39.43 0.45
CA VAL A 595 20.04 39.44 1.39
C VAL A 595 18.79 40.09 0.79
N VAL A 596 18.93 41.22 0.08
CA VAL A 596 17.79 41.91 -0.56
C VAL A 596 17.16 41.05 -1.67
N GLU A 597 17.97 40.45 -2.53
CA GLU A 597 17.44 39.57 -3.60
C GLU A 597 16.86 38.27 -3.00
N MET A 598 17.43 37.70 -1.94
CA MET A 598 16.86 36.56 -1.21
C MET A 598 15.49 36.87 -0.57
N GLU A 599 15.30 38.08 -0.05
CA GLU A 599 14.02 38.53 0.49
C GLU A 599 12.94 38.60 -0.61
N GLN A 600 13.29 39.17 -1.77
CA GLN A 600 12.41 39.20 -2.95
C GLN A 600 12.07 37.79 -3.45
N ALA A 601 13.02 36.86 -3.44
CA ALA A 601 12.78 35.45 -3.76
C ALA A 601 11.79 34.81 -2.76
N ALA A 602 12.03 34.93 -1.46
CA ALA A 602 11.17 34.36 -0.41
C ALA A 602 9.73 34.87 -0.49
N LEU A 603 9.54 36.18 -0.75
CA LEU A 603 8.22 36.78 -0.96
C LEU A 603 7.50 36.18 -2.18
N ARG A 604 8.18 36.06 -3.33
CA ARG A 604 7.60 35.51 -4.56
C ARG A 604 7.30 34.00 -4.48
N LEU A 605 8.11 33.23 -3.76
CA LEU A 605 7.79 31.84 -3.41
C LEU A 605 6.53 31.76 -2.52
N GLY A 606 6.42 32.66 -1.53
CA GLY A 606 5.23 32.78 -0.67
C GLY A 606 3.94 33.16 -1.44
N GLU A 607 4.06 33.99 -2.48
CA GLU A 607 3.00 34.32 -3.44
C GLU A 607 2.69 33.19 -4.45
N GLN A 608 3.35 32.03 -4.35
CA GLN A 608 3.22 30.89 -5.28
C GLN A 608 3.67 31.20 -6.72
N LYS A 609 4.64 32.10 -6.89
CA LYS A 609 5.20 32.51 -8.19
C LYS A 609 6.68 32.11 -8.34
N PRO A 610 7.02 30.80 -8.36
CA PRO A 610 8.42 30.36 -8.42
C PRO A 610 9.15 30.85 -9.68
N SER A 611 8.46 30.96 -10.83
CA SER A 611 9.04 31.51 -12.06
C SER A 611 9.46 32.98 -11.94
N GLU A 612 8.83 33.75 -11.04
CA GLU A 612 9.24 35.12 -10.73
C GLU A 612 10.29 35.15 -9.59
N ALA A 613 10.37 34.13 -8.74
CA ALA A 613 11.37 33.99 -7.68
C ALA A 613 12.76 33.58 -8.21
N LEU A 614 12.81 32.77 -9.27
CA LEU A 614 14.06 32.22 -9.80
C LEU A 614 15.10 33.27 -10.26
N PRO A 615 14.73 34.42 -10.88
CA PRO A 615 15.69 35.50 -11.16
C PRO A 615 16.33 36.13 -9.91
N PRO A 616 15.60 36.60 -8.86
CA PRO A 616 16.22 37.07 -7.63
C PRO A 616 17.05 35.99 -6.90
N GLU A 617 16.64 34.72 -6.90
CA GLU A 617 17.48 33.62 -6.36
C GLU A 617 18.83 33.51 -7.09
N GLN A 618 18.83 33.58 -8.43
CA GLN A 618 20.07 33.52 -9.22
C GLN A 618 20.96 34.75 -9.03
N LYS A 619 20.38 35.93 -8.82
CA LYS A 619 21.15 37.12 -8.45
C LYS A 619 21.72 37.02 -7.04
N SER A 620 20.97 36.52 -6.07
CA SER A 620 21.51 36.34 -4.72
C SER A 620 22.68 35.35 -4.73
N LEU A 621 22.60 34.27 -5.53
CA LEU A 621 23.72 33.38 -5.79
C LEU A 621 24.95 34.12 -6.37
N GLN A 622 24.77 34.95 -7.39
CA GLN A 622 25.87 35.76 -7.95
C GLN A 622 26.52 36.64 -6.86
N GLN A 623 25.72 37.33 -6.04
CA GLN A 623 26.25 38.21 -4.99
C GLN A 623 26.98 37.42 -3.89
N LEU A 624 26.49 36.24 -3.51
CA LEU A 624 27.20 35.32 -2.62
C LEU A 624 28.54 34.87 -3.22
N MET A 625 28.54 34.39 -4.48
CA MET A 625 29.74 33.92 -5.17
C MET A 625 30.79 35.02 -5.33
N ARG A 626 30.36 36.26 -5.62
CA ARG A 626 31.23 37.45 -5.64
C ARG A 626 31.81 37.72 -4.25
N GLY A 627 31.00 37.65 -3.19
CA GLY A 627 31.45 37.75 -1.80
C GLY A 627 32.48 36.69 -1.43
N GLU A 628 32.19 35.41 -1.68
CA GLU A 628 33.09 34.28 -1.41
C GLU A 628 34.40 34.40 -2.20
N SER A 629 34.35 34.85 -3.47
CA SER A 629 35.57 35.10 -4.27
C SER A 629 36.44 36.24 -3.72
N LEU A 630 35.82 37.32 -3.25
CA LEU A 630 36.49 38.46 -2.64
C LEU A 630 37.06 38.11 -1.26
N PHE A 631 36.37 37.26 -0.50
CA PHE A 631 36.86 36.74 0.76
C PHE A 631 38.15 35.93 0.58
N ARG A 632 38.20 35.07 -0.44
CA ARG A 632 39.43 34.34 -0.79
C ARG A 632 40.57 35.29 -1.20
N GLU A 633 40.28 36.38 -1.92
CA GLU A 633 41.28 37.42 -2.22
C GLU A 633 41.81 38.09 -0.94
N ILE A 634 40.93 38.43 0.02
CA ILE A 634 41.31 38.97 1.32
C ILE A 634 42.26 37.99 2.04
N GLN A 635 41.91 36.71 2.13
CA GLN A 635 42.75 35.68 2.78
C GLN A 635 44.13 35.54 2.10
N ILE A 636 44.19 35.51 0.77
CA ILE A 636 45.46 35.46 0.02
C ILE A 636 46.29 36.73 0.28
N SER A 637 45.67 37.91 0.33
CA SER A 637 46.36 39.17 0.60
C SER A 637 46.99 39.19 2.00
N LEU A 638 46.27 38.69 3.01
CA LEU A 638 46.75 38.54 4.39
C LEU A 638 47.92 37.56 4.48
N GLY A 639 47.86 36.42 3.79
CA GLY A 639 48.90 35.40 3.81
C GLY A 639 50.18 35.75 3.04
N THR A 640 50.17 36.80 2.21
CA THR A 640 51.31 37.13 1.32
C THR A 640 52.15 38.33 1.81
N GLN A 641 51.66 39.08 2.81
CA GLN A 641 52.31 40.33 3.27
C GLN A 641 52.61 40.27 4.77
N GLY A 642 53.89 40.26 5.14
CA GLY A 642 54.33 39.93 6.49
C GLY A 642 54.17 41.04 7.54
N SER A 643 53.61 40.67 8.70
CA SER A 643 53.75 41.29 10.03
C SER A 643 53.81 42.83 10.09
N GLY A 644 52.63 43.47 10.02
CA GLY A 644 52.43 44.88 10.36
C GLY A 644 51.21 45.07 11.26
N GLY A 645 51.29 45.94 12.28
CA GLY A 645 50.29 46.03 13.36
C GLY A 645 48.85 46.38 12.95
N SER A 646 48.60 46.83 11.72
CA SER A 646 47.24 47.06 11.21
C SER A 646 46.55 45.78 10.72
N GLN A 647 47.28 44.67 10.61
CA GLN A 647 46.82 43.45 9.94
C GLN A 647 46.09 42.48 10.87
N ALA A 648 46.35 42.53 12.18
CA ALA A 648 45.70 41.67 13.18
C ALA A 648 44.16 41.80 13.17
N ASN A 649 43.62 43.02 13.05
CA ASN A 649 42.16 43.21 12.97
C ASN A 649 41.55 42.64 11.67
N ALA A 650 42.34 42.50 10.59
CA ALA A 650 41.87 41.96 9.31
C ALA A 650 41.96 40.42 9.27
N GLU A 651 42.98 39.86 9.93
CA GLU A 651 43.14 38.42 10.16
C GLU A 651 42.05 37.91 11.13
N ASP A 652 41.81 38.60 12.25
CA ASP A 652 40.70 38.33 13.18
C ASP A 652 39.35 38.29 12.44
N LEU A 653 39.07 39.26 11.56
CA LEU A 653 37.82 39.30 10.79
C LEU A 653 37.71 38.17 9.76
N ALA A 654 38.83 37.73 9.20
CA ALA A 654 38.85 36.61 8.26
C ALA A 654 38.56 35.28 8.95
N ASP A 655 39.26 35.01 10.06
CA ASP A 655 39.06 33.83 10.90
C ASP A 655 37.62 33.68 11.38
N LEU A 656 36.97 34.80 11.75
CA LEU A 656 35.57 34.81 12.21
C LEU A 656 34.56 34.54 11.09
N PHE A 657 34.82 35.04 9.89
CA PHE A 657 33.99 34.74 8.72
C PHE A 657 34.10 33.25 8.35
N GLU A 658 35.32 32.71 8.35
CA GLU A 658 35.56 31.27 8.17
C GLU A 658 34.88 30.44 9.29
N LEU A 659 34.95 30.87 10.55
CA LEU A 659 34.32 30.21 11.69
C LEU A 659 32.79 30.15 11.53
N GLU A 660 32.16 31.23 11.07
CA GLU A 660 30.72 31.28 10.79
C GLU A 660 30.32 30.47 9.56
N LEU A 661 31.08 30.50 8.46
CA LEU A 661 30.84 29.62 7.31
C LEU A 661 30.95 28.14 7.71
N ASN A 662 31.92 27.79 8.54
CA ASN A 662 32.08 26.44 9.10
C ASN A 662 30.92 26.05 10.03
N LYS A 663 30.41 26.98 10.84
CA LYS A 663 29.22 26.78 11.70
C LYS A 663 27.94 26.55 10.87
N LEU A 664 27.74 27.32 9.80
CA LEU A 664 26.65 27.13 8.85
C LEU A 664 26.76 25.78 8.11
N LYS A 665 27.96 25.43 7.64
CA LYS A 665 28.28 24.12 7.06
C LYS A 665 27.95 22.98 8.03
N ASN A 666 28.37 23.07 9.29
CA ASN A 666 28.08 22.07 10.32
C ASN A 666 26.57 21.90 10.56
N GLN A 667 25.78 22.98 10.56
CA GLN A 667 24.32 22.92 10.69
C GLN A 667 23.69 22.20 9.49
N TYR A 668 24.09 22.58 8.27
CA TYR A 668 23.61 21.95 7.04
C TYR A 668 23.99 20.45 6.97
N GLU A 669 25.25 20.10 7.26
CA GLU A 669 25.73 18.71 7.32
C GLU A 669 25.02 17.89 8.41
N THR A 670 24.45 18.53 9.44
CA THR A 670 23.63 17.84 10.45
C THR A 670 22.27 17.43 9.88
N ILE A 671 21.65 18.28 9.04
CA ILE A 671 20.40 17.96 8.33
C ILE A 671 20.66 16.85 7.30
N GLN A 672 21.72 16.99 6.49
CA GLN A 672 22.10 16.01 5.48
C GLN A 672 22.46 14.64 6.09
N ARG A 673 23.06 14.62 7.29
CA ARG A 673 23.27 13.38 8.06
C ARG A 673 21.96 12.66 8.41
N GLY A 674 20.90 13.40 8.75
CA GLY A 674 19.57 12.81 9.04
C GLY A 674 18.99 12.06 7.83
N GLU A 675 19.06 12.66 6.63
CA GLU A 675 18.66 11.97 5.40
C GLU A 675 19.54 10.75 5.11
N GLN A 676 20.87 10.90 5.23
CA GLN A 676 21.79 9.82 4.94
C GLN A 676 21.61 8.64 5.91
N GLN A 677 21.24 8.92 7.16
CA GLN A 677 20.89 7.93 8.17
C GLN A 677 19.58 7.18 7.83
N ALA A 678 18.56 7.85 7.29
CA ALA A 678 17.37 7.19 6.76
C ALA A 678 17.68 6.31 5.54
N ARG A 679 18.53 6.78 4.61
CA ARG A 679 18.98 6.00 3.45
C ARG A 679 19.77 4.75 3.86
N ASP A 680 20.66 4.87 4.85
CA ASP A 680 21.41 3.73 5.41
C ASP A 680 20.49 2.74 6.16
N GLN A 681 19.43 3.21 6.84
CA GLN A 681 18.41 2.33 7.45
C GLN A 681 17.68 1.48 6.38
N HIS A 682 17.37 2.03 5.21
CA HIS A 682 16.78 1.25 4.11
C HIS A 682 17.74 0.19 3.54
N LEU A 683 19.05 0.43 3.56
CA LEU A 683 20.05 -0.58 3.17
C LEU A 683 20.18 -1.69 4.22
N ASP A 684 20.06 -1.37 5.50
CA ASP A 684 19.98 -2.33 6.60
C ASP A 684 18.72 -3.21 6.51
N GLU A 685 17.56 -2.60 6.25
CA GLU A 685 16.29 -3.29 6.00
C GLU A 685 16.41 -4.21 4.77
N ALA A 686 17.02 -3.72 3.69
CA ALA A 686 17.24 -4.52 2.48
C ALA A 686 18.14 -5.74 2.74
N LEU A 687 19.20 -5.60 3.56
CA LEU A 687 20.08 -6.71 3.93
C LEU A 687 19.36 -7.74 4.82
N GLN A 688 18.49 -7.28 5.74
CA GLN A 688 17.64 -8.17 6.53
C GLN A 688 16.66 -8.93 5.64
N ARG A 689 15.97 -8.26 4.70
CA ARG A 689 15.07 -8.91 3.73
C ARG A 689 15.81 -9.90 2.83
N LEU A 690 17.00 -9.59 2.31
CA LEU A 690 17.81 -10.55 1.55
C LEU A 690 18.16 -11.79 2.39
N LYS A 691 18.48 -11.62 3.67
CA LYS A 691 18.76 -12.75 4.57
C LYS A 691 17.52 -13.61 4.81
N GLU A 692 16.36 -13.00 5.00
CA GLU A 692 15.09 -13.73 5.16
C GLU A 692 14.69 -14.48 3.88
N LEU A 693 14.77 -13.82 2.72
CA LEU A 693 14.54 -14.44 1.41
C LEU A 693 15.44 -15.66 1.18
N ALA A 694 16.74 -15.54 1.47
CA ALA A 694 17.68 -16.66 1.38
C ALA A 694 17.30 -17.81 2.34
N GLN A 695 16.94 -17.51 3.60
CA GLN A 695 16.51 -18.53 4.57
C GLN A 695 15.21 -19.22 4.16
N ARG A 696 14.21 -18.48 3.66
CA ARG A 696 12.95 -19.05 3.15
C ARG A 696 13.19 -19.90 1.90
N GLN A 697 14.02 -19.45 0.95
CA GLN A 697 14.38 -20.25 -0.23
C GLN A 697 15.14 -21.54 0.15
N GLN A 698 16.03 -21.49 1.14
CA GLN A 698 16.70 -22.69 1.66
C GLN A 698 15.69 -23.69 2.23
N GLN A 699 14.71 -23.24 3.04
CA GLN A 699 13.65 -24.10 3.58
C GLN A 699 12.78 -24.73 2.48
N LEU A 700 12.48 -24.00 1.39
CA LEU A 700 11.78 -24.55 0.23
C LEU A 700 12.62 -25.60 -0.50
N ASN A 701 13.92 -25.35 -0.71
CA ASN A 701 14.83 -26.31 -1.32
C ASN A 701 14.93 -27.61 -0.49
N GLU A 702 15.01 -27.49 0.83
CA GLU A 702 15.02 -28.64 1.76
C GLU A 702 13.68 -29.40 1.73
N ARG A 703 12.54 -28.70 1.72
CA ARG A 703 11.20 -29.30 1.61
C ARG A 703 11.02 -30.05 0.28
N ASN A 704 11.41 -29.45 -0.84
CA ASN A 704 11.33 -30.08 -2.16
C ASN A 704 12.24 -31.31 -2.25
N ARG A 705 13.45 -31.26 -1.66
CA ARG A 705 14.36 -32.41 -1.56
C ARG A 705 13.78 -33.56 -0.73
N MET A 706 13.11 -33.26 0.39
CA MET A 706 12.42 -34.26 1.21
C MET A 706 11.22 -34.91 0.50
N LEU A 707 10.45 -34.11 -0.27
CA LEU A 707 9.36 -34.63 -1.10
C LEU A 707 9.89 -35.54 -2.22
N GLY A 708 10.98 -35.14 -2.89
CA GLY A 708 11.64 -35.92 -3.93
C GLY A 708 12.22 -37.26 -3.45
N GLN A 709 12.60 -37.38 -2.18
CA GLN A 709 13.09 -38.65 -1.60
C GLN A 709 11.99 -39.62 -1.16
N ARG A 710 10.76 -39.16 -0.90
CA ARG A 710 9.71 -40.00 -0.30
C ARG A 710 8.80 -40.73 -1.30
N GLY A 711 8.89 -40.44 -2.60
CA GLY A 711 8.26 -41.24 -3.66
C GLY A 711 6.72 -41.39 -3.58
N SER A 712 6.04 -40.54 -2.80
CA SER A 712 4.62 -40.68 -2.49
C SER A 712 3.75 -39.80 -3.40
N SER A 713 3.11 -40.43 -4.38
CA SER A 713 2.20 -39.81 -5.35
C SER A 713 0.81 -39.49 -4.74
N SER A 714 0.73 -38.62 -3.73
CA SER A 714 -0.54 -38.30 -3.05
C SER A 714 -0.69 -36.83 -2.62
N ALA A 715 -1.34 -36.05 -3.48
CA ALA A 715 -2.39 -35.07 -3.13
C ALA A 715 -2.09 -33.89 -2.15
N SER A 716 -0.85 -33.40 -2.00
CA SER A 716 -0.59 -32.11 -1.29
C SER A 716 0.20 -31.06 -2.09
N ALA A 717 0.18 -31.16 -3.43
CA ALA A 717 0.97 -30.32 -4.34
C ALA A 717 0.63 -28.80 -4.33
N GLY A 718 -0.48 -28.38 -3.72
CA GLY A 718 -0.98 -26.99 -3.79
C GLY A 718 -0.17 -25.93 -3.03
N GLY A 719 0.52 -26.30 -1.93
CA GLY A 719 1.14 -25.29 -1.03
C GLY A 719 2.53 -24.78 -1.45
N GLY A 720 3.23 -25.49 -2.34
CA GLY A 720 4.60 -25.14 -2.76
C GLY A 720 4.66 -23.97 -3.75
N GLY A 721 3.69 -23.89 -4.67
CA GLY A 721 3.66 -22.84 -5.69
C GLY A 721 3.42 -21.45 -5.11
N GLN A 722 2.43 -21.31 -4.22
CA GLN A 722 2.06 -20.04 -3.62
C GLN A 722 3.20 -19.43 -2.79
N SER A 723 3.85 -20.23 -1.93
CA SER A 723 4.98 -19.76 -1.14
C SER A 723 6.22 -19.40 -1.99
N GLN A 724 6.39 -20.01 -3.17
CA GLN A 724 7.44 -19.62 -4.11
C GLN A 724 7.07 -18.35 -4.89
N GLN A 725 5.79 -18.09 -5.17
CA GLN A 725 5.28 -16.83 -5.77
C GLN A 725 5.43 -15.64 -4.81
N GLU A 726 5.07 -15.80 -3.54
CA GLU A 726 5.23 -14.76 -2.50
C GLU A 726 6.70 -14.30 -2.38
N LEU A 727 7.66 -15.23 -2.43
CA LEU A 727 9.10 -14.91 -2.44
C LEU A 727 9.54 -14.14 -3.69
N ILE A 728 8.97 -14.47 -4.85
CA ILE A 728 9.26 -13.76 -6.11
C ILE A 728 8.75 -12.31 -6.02
N GLU A 729 7.54 -12.08 -5.49
CA GLU A 729 7.00 -10.74 -5.28
C GLU A 729 7.81 -9.93 -4.26
N GLU A 730 8.16 -10.52 -3.11
CA GLU A 730 9.01 -9.88 -2.10
C GLU A 730 10.37 -9.49 -2.68
N ALA A 731 11.00 -10.38 -3.46
CA ALA A 731 12.26 -10.11 -4.13
C ALA A 731 12.14 -9.02 -5.22
N GLU A 732 11.06 -8.98 -6.00
CA GLU A 732 10.82 -7.91 -6.99
C GLU A 732 10.55 -6.54 -6.34
N ARG A 733 9.84 -6.50 -5.21
CA ARG A 733 9.68 -5.26 -4.41
C ARG A 733 11.04 -4.77 -3.92
N LEU A 734 11.87 -5.68 -3.41
CA LEU A 734 13.22 -5.38 -2.92
C LEU A 734 14.18 -4.95 -4.04
N GLN A 735 14.11 -5.58 -5.22
CA GLN A 735 14.89 -5.20 -6.40
C GLN A 735 14.57 -3.77 -6.85
N ARG A 736 13.28 -3.40 -6.91
CA ARG A 736 12.84 -2.03 -7.24
C ARG A 736 13.30 -1.01 -6.19
N GLN A 737 13.23 -1.34 -4.89
CA GLN A 737 13.73 -0.49 -3.81
C GLN A 737 15.25 -0.26 -3.94
N LEU A 738 16.03 -1.32 -4.14
CA LEU A 738 17.48 -1.23 -4.37
C LEU A 738 17.82 -0.46 -5.66
N GLN A 739 17.03 -0.58 -6.72
CA GLN A 739 17.26 0.14 -7.97
C GLN A 739 16.99 1.65 -7.83
N ARG A 740 15.98 2.06 -7.05
CA ARG A 740 15.76 3.48 -6.68
C ARG A 740 16.95 4.03 -5.89
N LEU A 741 17.31 3.38 -4.79
CA LEU A 741 18.47 3.73 -3.96
C LEU A 741 19.79 3.77 -4.76
N SER A 742 19.95 2.88 -5.75
CA SER A 742 21.13 2.85 -6.61
C SER A 742 21.19 4.03 -7.59
N ARG A 743 20.05 4.52 -8.08
CA ARG A 743 19.99 5.75 -8.90
C ARG A 743 20.28 6.98 -8.05
N GLU A 744 19.61 7.09 -6.90
CA GLU A 744 19.78 8.20 -5.94
C GLU A 744 21.22 8.33 -5.40
N ARG A 745 21.91 7.20 -5.16
CA ARG A 745 23.29 7.18 -4.66
C ARG A 745 24.35 7.08 -5.77
N SER A 746 23.93 6.87 -7.02
CA SER A 746 24.83 6.56 -8.16
C SER A 746 25.88 5.47 -7.87
N SER A 747 25.56 4.50 -6.99
CA SER A 747 26.52 3.48 -6.55
C SER A 747 26.64 2.34 -7.58
N PRO A 748 27.84 2.06 -8.14
CA PRO A 748 28.04 0.93 -9.03
C PRO A 748 27.91 -0.42 -8.30
N GLU A 749 28.06 -0.45 -6.97
CA GLU A 749 27.91 -1.66 -6.17
C GLU A 749 26.44 -2.03 -5.96
N LEU A 750 25.58 -1.06 -5.65
CA LEU A 750 24.14 -1.30 -5.51
C LEU A 750 23.50 -1.74 -6.84
N ASN A 751 24.00 -1.24 -7.97
CA ASN A 751 23.63 -1.74 -9.29
C ASN A 751 23.99 -3.23 -9.47
N ARG A 752 25.17 -3.68 -9.00
CA ARG A 752 25.54 -5.11 -9.02
C ARG A 752 24.62 -5.95 -8.14
N VAL A 753 24.29 -5.49 -6.93
CA VAL A 753 23.33 -6.17 -6.03
C VAL A 753 21.95 -6.30 -6.69
N SER A 754 21.46 -5.23 -7.32
CA SER A 754 20.17 -5.24 -8.05
C SER A 754 20.18 -6.25 -9.21
N SER A 755 21.27 -6.30 -9.99
CA SER A 755 21.46 -7.28 -11.08
C SER A 755 21.52 -8.73 -10.58
N GLN A 756 22.22 -8.99 -9.47
CA GLN A 756 22.27 -10.34 -8.85
C GLN A 756 20.90 -10.76 -8.32
N LEU A 757 20.17 -9.85 -7.67
CA LEU A 757 18.80 -10.11 -7.22
C LEU A 757 17.84 -10.36 -8.40
N GLN A 758 18.00 -9.64 -9.51
CA GLN A 758 17.25 -9.89 -10.75
C GLN A 758 17.54 -11.29 -11.32
N GLN A 759 18.79 -11.75 -11.29
CA GLN A 759 19.16 -13.13 -11.66
C GLN A 759 18.56 -14.17 -10.71
N ALA A 760 18.56 -13.91 -9.40
CA ALA A 760 17.88 -14.76 -8.42
C ALA A 760 16.37 -14.90 -8.71
N ILE A 761 15.69 -13.79 -9.02
CA ILE A 761 14.26 -13.78 -9.39
C ILE A 761 14.01 -14.62 -10.65
N GLN A 762 14.87 -14.56 -11.66
CA GLN A 762 14.75 -15.38 -12.86
C GLN A 762 14.91 -16.88 -12.57
N GLU A 763 15.85 -17.27 -11.71
CA GLU A 763 16.01 -18.68 -11.30
C GLU A 763 14.86 -19.16 -10.39
N MET A 764 14.29 -18.30 -9.55
CA MET A 764 13.07 -18.62 -8.78
C MET A 764 11.85 -18.84 -9.69
N LYS A 765 11.67 -18.02 -10.73
CA LYS A 765 10.61 -18.21 -11.74
C LYS A 765 10.77 -19.55 -12.48
N LYS A 766 11.99 -19.85 -12.97
CA LYS A 766 12.29 -21.16 -13.59
C LYS A 766 12.05 -22.34 -12.63
N SER A 767 12.36 -22.18 -11.33
CA SER A 767 12.06 -23.18 -10.29
C SER A 767 10.56 -23.43 -10.15
N LEU A 768 9.75 -22.36 -10.12
CA LEU A 768 8.29 -22.43 -10.08
C LEU A 768 7.72 -23.16 -11.31
N ASP A 769 8.13 -22.76 -12.52
CA ASP A 769 7.67 -23.37 -13.77
C ASP A 769 8.02 -24.88 -13.83
N LYS A 770 9.24 -25.24 -13.45
CA LYS A 770 9.69 -26.65 -13.39
C LYS A 770 8.99 -27.46 -12.30
N SER A 771 8.57 -26.81 -11.21
CA SER A 771 7.77 -27.44 -10.17
C SER A 771 6.34 -27.73 -10.67
N GLN A 772 5.71 -26.78 -11.38
CA GLN A 772 4.39 -26.96 -12.01
C GLN A 772 4.42 -28.06 -13.09
N GLN A 773 5.52 -28.19 -13.83
CA GLN A 773 5.75 -29.26 -14.82
C GLN A 773 6.11 -30.63 -14.18
N GLY A 774 6.06 -30.78 -12.85
CA GLY A 774 6.33 -32.03 -12.14
C GLY A 774 7.82 -32.43 -12.07
N SER A 775 8.73 -31.59 -12.58
CA SER A 775 10.17 -31.89 -12.66
C SER A 775 10.91 -31.48 -11.36
N SER A 776 10.58 -32.15 -10.26
CA SER A 776 11.04 -31.82 -8.89
C SER A 776 12.58 -31.74 -8.73
N GLN A 777 13.34 -32.59 -9.44
CA GLN A 777 14.80 -32.53 -9.45
C GLN A 777 15.34 -31.25 -10.12
N GLU A 778 14.78 -30.85 -11.26
CA GLU A 778 15.19 -29.63 -11.96
C GLU A 778 14.78 -28.37 -11.20
N ALA A 779 13.56 -28.35 -10.63
CA ALA A 779 13.10 -27.28 -9.76
C ALA A 779 14.05 -27.07 -8.57
N THR A 780 14.46 -28.16 -7.90
CA THR A 780 15.43 -28.10 -6.80
C THR A 780 16.80 -27.57 -7.26
N ALA A 781 17.26 -27.92 -8.46
CA ALA A 781 18.52 -27.40 -9.02
C ALA A 781 18.48 -25.89 -9.30
N GLN A 782 17.37 -25.37 -9.85
CA GLN A 782 17.21 -23.92 -10.05
C GLN A 782 17.00 -23.19 -8.72
N GLY A 783 16.28 -23.78 -7.76
CA GLY A 783 16.14 -23.25 -6.40
C GLY A 783 17.48 -23.12 -5.65
N ILE A 784 18.43 -24.03 -5.88
CA ILE A 784 19.80 -23.93 -5.35
C ILE A 784 20.58 -22.78 -6.00
N ARG A 785 20.43 -22.57 -7.32
CA ARG A 785 21.05 -21.42 -8.02
C ARG A 785 20.46 -20.09 -7.57
N ALA A 786 19.14 -20.01 -7.39
CA ALA A 786 18.46 -18.86 -6.81
C ALA A 786 19.01 -18.52 -5.41
N LEU A 787 19.15 -19.54 -4.54
CA LEU A 787 19.75 -19.38 -3.22
C LEU A 787 21.18 -18.84 -3.30
N GLN A 788 22.02 -19.38 -4.18
CA GLN A 788 23.39 -18.89 -4.38
C GLN A 788 23.42 -17.41 -4.81
N GLN A 789 22.55 -17.01 -5.75
CA GLN A 789 22.46 -15.61 -6.18
C GLN A 789 21.94 -14.67 -5.07
N LEU A 790 21.02 -15.13 -4.21
CA LEU A 790 20.60 -14.39 -3.02
C LEU A 790 21.74 -14.24 -2.00
N GLU A 791 22.56 -15.27 -1.80
CA GLU A 791 23.74 -15.18 -0.94
C GLU A 791 24.84 -14.28 -1.52
N ASP A 792 25.03 -14.29 -2.83
CA ASP A 792 25.97 -13.40 -3.53
C ASP A 792 25.51 -11.94 -3.46
N ALA A 793 24.23 -11.66 -3.70
CA ALA A 793 23.64 -10.34 -3.50
C ALA A 793 23.77 -9.87 -2.03
N ARG A 794 23.51 -10.76 -1.05
CA ARG A 794 23.70 -10.48 0.38
C ARG A 794 25.15 -10.14 0.72
N ARG A 795 26.12 -10.88 0.16
CA ARG A 795 27.56 -10.62 0.37
C ARG A 795 28.02 -9.33 -0.30
N ALA A 796 27.56 -9.04 -1.51
CA ALA A 796 27.85 -7.78 -2.20
C ALA A 796 27.28 -6.57 -1.45
N LEU A 797 26.05 -6.67 -0.93
CA LEU A 797 25.44 -5.61 -0.12
C LEU A 797 26.17 -5.40 1.22
N ALA A 798 26.58 -6.48 1.89
CA ALA A 798 27.38 -6.42 3.12
C ALA A 798 28.74 -5.73 2.89
N ARG A 799 29.44 -6.06 1.80
CA ARG A 799 30.71 -5.38 1.42
C ARG A 799 30.52 -3.88 1.17
N SER A 800 29.40 -3.48 0.56
CA SER A 800 29.07 -2.07 0.36
C SER A 800 28.79 -1.34 1.68
N GLN A 801 28.19 -2.01 2.67
CA GLN A 801 28.06 -1.49 4.03
C GLN A 801 29.42 -1.34 4.72
N ASP A 802 30.30 -2.34 4.63
CA ASP A 802 31.63 -2.28 5.25
C ASP A 802 32.54 -1.20 4.59
N ALA A 803 32.42 -0.99 3.27
CA ALA A 803 33.07 0.11 2.57
C ALA A 803 32.57 1.49 3.05
N GLY A 804 31.26 1.64 3.22
CA GLY A 804 30.65 2.84 3.81
C GLY A 804 31.07 3.07 5.27
N LEU A 805 31.24 1.99 6.03
CA LEU A 805 31.73 2.04 7.41
C LEU A 805 33.19 2.47 7.48
N ASN A 806 34.05 1.96 6.58
CA ASN A 806 35.45 2.39 6.46
C ASN A 806 35.54 3.88 6.12
N GLN A 807 34.79 4.36 5.11
CA GLN A 807 34.78 5.77 4.73
C GLN A 807 34.20 6.69 5.83
N GLY A 808 33.28 6.20 6.65
CA GLY A 808 32.77 6.92 7.82
C GLY A 808 33.80 6.98 8.96
N LEU A 809 34.48 5.87 9.21
CA LEU A 809 35.54 5.74 10.22
C LEU A 809 36.78 6.58 9.89
N GLU A 810 37.16 6.64 8.62
CA GLU A 810 38.26 7.48 8.14
C GLU A 810 37.94 8.98 8.33
N ARG A 811 36.72 9.42 7.96
CA ARG A 811 36.26 10.78 8.23
C ARG A 811 36.20 11.12 9.73
N ALA A 812 35.71 10.20 10.57
CA ALA A 812 35.66 10.40 12.01
C ALA A 812 37.07 10.50 12.64
N ALA A 813 38.03 9.69 12.16
CA ALA A 813 39.42 9.77 12.59
C ALA A 813 40.08 11.10 12.15
N GLU A 814 39.82 11.55 10.92
CA GLU A 814 40.34 12.83 10.41
C GLU A 814 39.75 14.03 11.16
N GLU A 815 38.44 14.03 11.42
CA GLU A 815 37.78 15.06 12.25
C GLU A 815 38.33 15.06 13.69
N SER A 816 38.58 13.89 14.29
CA SER A 816 39.22 13.80 15.60
C SER A 816 40.64 14.35 15.63
N LYS A 817 41.40 14.22 14.52
CA LYS A 817 42.75 14.78 14.39
C LYS A 817 42.69 16.30 14.28
N GLN A 818 41.78 16.83 13.48
CA GLN A 818 41.55 18.28 13.39
C GLN A 818 41.14 18.88 14.73
N LEU A 819 40.23 18.23 15.48
CA LEU A 819 39.81 18.70 16.80
C LEU A 819 40.94 18.69 17.85
N LEU A 820 41.85 17.71 17.76
CA LEU A 820 43.05 17.66 18.59
C LEU A 820 44.05 18.76 18.23
N GLU A 821 44.24 19.06 16.94
CA GLU A 821 45.13 20.15 16.52
C GLU A 821 44.56 21.52 16.91
N GLN A 822 43.25 21.72 16.70
CA GLN A 822 42.52 22.90 17.16
C GLN A 822 42.63 23.07 18.69
N GLN A 823 42.63 21.97 19.46
CA GLN A 823 42.84 22.02 20.92
C GLN A 823 44.23 22.57 21.30
N LYS A 824 45.29 22.20 20.56
CA LYS A 824 46.64 22.74 20.82
C LYS A 824 46.69 24.24 20.54
N GLN A 825 46.12 24.68 19.42
CA GLN A 825 46.02 26.09 19.06
C GLN A 825 45.25 26.89 20.12
N ILE A 826 44.15 26.35 20.65
CA ILE A 826 43.38 26.94 21.77
C ILE A 826 44.24 27.04 23.04
N GLN A 827 45.08 26.04 23.34
CA GLN A 827 46.01 26.10 24.48
C GLN A 827 47.11 27.15 24.30
N GLU A 828 47.71 27.25 23.11
CA GLU A 828 48.72 28.27 22.81
C GLU A 828 48.14 29.69 22.87
N ALA A 829 46.94 29.89 22.31
CA ALA A 829 46.22 31.16 22.38
C ALA A 829 45.87 31.53 23.83
N LEU A 830 45.39 30.56 24.62
CA LEU A 830 45.12 30.74 26.06
C LEU A 830 46.39 31.10 26.85
N ASP A 831 47.51 30.44 26.56
CA ASP A 831 48.79 30.73 27.23
C ASP A 831 49.26 32.16 26.94
N ARG A 832 49.17 32.63 25.69
CA ARG A 832 49.44 34.05 25.34
C ARG A 832 48.50 35.00 26.09
N LEU A 833 47.20 34.70 26.09
CA LEU A 833 46.17 35.52 26.75
C LEU A 833 46.33 35.53 28.28
N SER A 834 46.90 34.48 28.87
CA SER A 834 47.25 34.44 30.31
C SER A 834 48.48 35.30 30.65
N GLN A 835 49.45 35.42 29.74
CA GLN A 835 50.62 36.30 29.90
C GLN A 835 50.22 37.78 29.74
N GLU A 836 49.30 38.08 28.83
CA GLU A 836 48.76 39.43 28.59
C GLU A 836 47.70 39.87 29.62
N LYS A 837 47.48 39.11 30.71
CA LYS A 837 46.45 39.38 31.76
C LYS A 837 46.56 40.78 32.40
N GLN A 838 47.74 41.42 32.36
CA GLN A 838 47.94 42.81 32.80
C GLN A 838 47.26 43.84 31.89
N HIS A 839 46.79 43.44 30.70
CA HIS A 839 46.10 44.28 29.72
C HIS A 839 44.61 43.91 29.58
N ALA A 840 44.03 43.25 30.59
CA ALA A 840 42.64 42.77 30.56
C ALA A 840 41.56 43.85 30.29
N GLY A 841 41.90 45.13 30.49
CA GLY A 841 41.04 46.27 30.19
C GLY A 841 41.16 46.83 28.75
N THR A 842 42.07 46.33 27.91
CA THR A 842 42.22 46.82 26.54
C THR A 842 41.15 46.21 25.60
N PRO A 843 40.69 46.94 24.58
CA PRO A 843 39.77 46.40 23.58
C PRO A 843 40.34 45.18 22.84
N GLU A 844 41.66 45.14 22.60
CA GLU A 844 42.33 44.03 21.92
C GLU A 844 42.30 42.73 22.75
N PHE A 845 42.52 42.83 24.07
CA PHE A 845 42.42 41.68 24.97
C PHE A 845 40.99 41.11 24.98
N GLN A 846 39.99 42.00 25.01
CA GLN A 846 38.57 41.60 24.98
C GLN A 846 38.23 40.88 23.67
N LYS A 847 38.65 41.42 22.51
CA LYS A 847 38.48 40.78 21.19
C LYS A 847 39.12 39.39 21.13
N ARG A 848 40.40 39.24 21.53
CA ARG A 848 41.10 37.94 21.52
C ARG A 848 40.41 36.90 22.41
N ARG A 849 39.87 37.34 23.55
CA ARG A 849 39.12 36.47 24.46
C ARG A 849 37.77 36.05 23.88
N GLU A 850 37.07 36.94 23.17
CA GLU A 850 35.82 36.61 22.48
C GLU A 850 36.05 35.63 21.32
N ASP A 851 37.07 35.84 20.50
CA ASP A 851 37.45 34.89 19.44
C ASP A 851 37.80 33.51 20.00
N LEU A 852 38.62 33.45 21.05
CA LEU A 852 38.96 32.20 21.72
C LEU A 852 37.72 31.52 22.35
N SER A 853 36.72 32.30 22.80
CA SER A 853 35.43 31.79 23.29
C SER A 853 34.62 31.15 22.16
N GLU A 854 34.58 31.81 21.01
CA GLU A 854 33.83 31.34 19.84
C GLU A 854 34.46 30.07 19.23
N ARG A 855 35.80 30.01 19.12
CA ARG A 855 36.53 28.80 18.68
C ARG A 855 36.24 27.61 19.60
N LYS A 856 36.20 27.81 20.92
CA LYS A 856 35.86 26.78 21.92
C LYS A 856 34.40 26.32 21.81
N ALA A 857 33.47 27.24 21.57
CA ALA A 857 32.06 26.89 21.34
C ALA A 857 31.89 26.00 20.08
N VAL A 858 32.51 26.38 18.95
CA VAL A 858 32.46 25.59 17.71
C VAL A 858 33.14 24.22 17.88
N GLN A 859 34.26 24.15 18.59
CA GLN A 859 34.94 22.89 18.89
C GLN A 859 34.05 21.95 19.73
N ALA A 860 33.31 22.48 20.72
CA ALA A 860 32.37 21.69 21.52
C ALA A 860 31.22 21.12 20.67
N ASP A 861 30.64 21.91 19.77
CA ASP A 861 29.58 21.46 18.85
C ASP A 861 30.08 20.43 17.84
N ARG A 862 31.28 20.62 17.26
CA ARG A 862 31.93 19.61 16.39
C ARG A 862 32.20 18.31 17.16
N LEU A 863 32.73 18.38 18.38
CA LEU A 863 33.00 17.19 19.19
C LEU A 863 31.71 16.44 19.59
N LYS A 864 30.62 17.16 19.87
CA LYS A 864 29.28 16.58 20.09
C LYS A 864 28.76 15.91 18.82
N ASN A 865 28.92 16.53 17.66
CA ASN A 865 28.56 15.98 16.36
C ASN A 865 29.35 14.71 16.03
N LEU A 866 30.67 14.73 16.22
CA LEU A 866 31.56 13.58 16.07
C LEU A 866 31.17 12.44 17.03
N GLY A 867 30.83 12.75 18.28
CA GLY A 867 30.32 11.76 19.23
C GLY A 867 29.09 11.00 18.74
N GLY A 868 28.13 11.71 18.14
CA GLY A 868 26.98 11.10 17.47
C GLY A 868 27.37 10.22 16.28
N GLN A 869 28.26 10.70 15.40
CA GLN A 869 28.77 9.93 14.26
C GLN A 869 29.44 8.61 14.71
N ILE A 870 30.26 8.66 15.76
CA ILE A 870 30.98 7.51 16.32
C ILE A 870 30.00 6.50 16.94
N GLU A 871 28.95 6.97 17.63
CA GLU A 871 27.92 6.08 18.18
C GLU A 871 27.16 5.35 17.05
N ASP A 872 26.84 6.03 15.96
CA ASP A 872 26.15 5.43 14.82
C ASP A 872 27.06 4.54 13.96
N LEU A 873 28.36 4.83 13.90
CA LEU A 873 29.37 3.88 13.40
C LEU A 873 29.47 2.65 14.31
N SER A 874 29.45 2.81 15.64
CA SER A 874 29.48 1.68 16.59
C SER A 874 28.25 0.78 16.44
N LYS A 875 27.05 1.37 16.31
CA LYS A 875 25.78 0.64 16.07
C LYS A 875 25.82 -0.17 14.77
N ARG A 876 26.35 0.40 13.69
CA ARG A 876 26.53 -0.30 12.39
C ARG A 876 27.57 -1.42 12.53
N ALA A 877 28.75 -1.11 13.06
CA ALA A 877 29.82 -2.09 13.31
C ALA A 877 29.35 -3.26 14.18
N ARG A 878 28.41 -3.06 15.11
CA ARG A 878 27.90 -4.12 16.00
C ARG A 878 27.32 -5.32 15.24
N LYS A 879 26.82 -5.11 14.02
CA LYS A 879 26.19 -6.14 13.17
C LYS A 879 27.23 -7.00 12.43
N THR A 880 28.28 -6.39 11.88
CA THR A 880 29.30 -7.08 11.04
C THR A 880 30.63 -7.31 11.78
N GLN A 881 31.10 -6.31 12.55
CA GLN A 881 32.46 -6.26 13.11
C GLN A 881 32.47 -5.89 14.61
N ARG A 882 32.36 -6.92 15.48
CA ARG A 882 32.27 -6.75 16.94
C ARG A 882 33.46 -6.00 17.57
N GLU A 883 34.66 -6.22 17.08
CA GLU A 883 35.89 -5.59 17.61
C GLU A 883 35.92 -4.09 17.31
N THR A 884 35.66 -3.71 16.06
CA THR A 884 35.51 -2.31 15.63
C THR A 884 34.36 -1.62 16.37
N SER A 885 33.25 -2.33 16.60
CA SER A 885 32.13 -1.81 17.41
C SER A 885 32.53 -1.51 18.85
N SER A 886 33.33 -2.38 19.49
CA SER A 886 33.91 -2.13 20.83
C SER A 886 34.77 -0.89 20.83
N LYS A 887 35.71 -0.76 19.88
CA LYS A 887 36.60 0.42 19.80
C LYS A 887 35.88 1.73 19.50
N LEU A 888 34.83 1.69 18.70
CA LEU A 888 33.93 2.83 18.50
C LEU A 888 33.07 3.13 19.73
N SER A 889 32.64 2.12 20.49
CA SER A 889 31.90 2.32 21.75
C SER A 889 32.81 2.87 22.86
N GLU A 890 34.09 2.47 22.89
CA GLU A 890 35.13 3.06 23.73
C GLU A 890 35.34 4.54 23.35
N ALA A 891 35.47 4.85 22.05
CA ALA A 891 35.59 6.23 21.54
C ALA A 891 34.39 7.13 21.91
N ALA A 892 33.15 6.66 21.70
CA ALA A 892 31.95 7.38 22.12
C ALA A 892 31.84 7.49 23.65
N GLY A 893 32.30 6.47 24.39
CA GLY A 893 32.47 6.50 25.84
C GLY A 893 33.43 7.61 26.28
N THR A 894 34.61 7.71 25.66
CA THR A 894 35.61 8.75 25.97
C THR A 894 35.04 10.17 25.87
N ILE A 895 34.21 10.47 24.86
CA ILE A 895 33.56 11.79 24.72
C ILE A 895 32.53 12.03 25.85
N ARG A 896 31.65 11.04 26.07
CA ARG A 896 30.51 11.11 26.99
C ARG A 896 30.92 11.05 28.47
N ASP A 897 31.76 10.10 28.84
CA ASP A 897 32.12 9.80 30.22
C ASP A 897 33.07 10.87 30.78
N LYS A 898 34.01 11.34 29.94
CA LYS A 898 34.84 12.51 30.28
C LYS A 898 34.07 13.84 30.16
N LYS A 899 32.89 13.85 29.53
CA LYS A 899 32.05 15.04 29.27
C LYS A 899 32.82 16.14 28.53
N LEU A 900 33.48 15.77 27.43
CA LEU A 900 34.42 16.67 26.75
C LEU A 900 33.73 17.94 26.21
N PRO A 901 32.56 17.89 25.53
CA PRO A 901 31.87 19.10 25.08
C PRO A 901 31.47 20.02 26.24
N GLU A 902 30.90 19.47 27.31
CA GLU A 902 30.50 20.24 28.49
C GLU A 902 31.71 20.85 29.22
N ARG A 903 32.85 20.15 29.23
CA ARG A 903 34.09 20.68 29.80
C ARG A 903 34.69 21.79 28.95
N ILE A 904 34.65 21.72 27.63
CA ILE A 904 35.07 22.83 26.75
C ILE A 904 34.21 24.07 27.05
N LEU A 905 32.88 23.91 27.14
CA LEU A 905 31.96 25.01 27.46
C LEU A 905 32.17 25.57 28.89
N GLN A 906 32.37 24.72 29.91
CA GLN A 906 32.75 25.19 31.26
C GLN A 906 34.10 25.91 31.28
N SER A 907 35.08 25.39 30.52
CA SER A 907 36.40 26.00 30.38
C SER A 907 36.32 27.33 29.63
N ASN A 908 35.27 27.53 28.83
CA ASN A 908 34.97 28.81 28.21
C ASN A 908 34.37 29.81 29.22
N GLN A 909 33.36 29.41 29.99
CA GLN A 909 32.78 30.24 31.06
C GLN A 909 33.82 30.71 32.10
N LEU A 910 34.78 29.85 32.46
CA LEU A 910 35.87 30.22 33.37
C LEU A 910 36.84 31.24 32.76
N MET A 911 36.99 31.25 31.43
CA MET A 911 37.81 32.20 30.67
C MET A 911 37.15 33.57 30.61
N GLU A 912 35.84 33.60 30.34
CA GLU A 912 35.02 34.81 30.38
C GLU A 912 35.01 35.44 31.79
N ALA A 913 35.03 34.61 32.83
CA ALA A 913 35.18 35.02 34.24
C ALA A 913 36.64 35.32 34.67
N GLY A 914 37.64 35.18 33.79
CA GLY A 914 39.03 35.59 34.02
C GLY A 914 39.91 34.64 34.87
N TYR A 915 39.47 33.40 35.11
CA TYR A 915 40.14 32.43 35.98
C TYR A 915 41.27 31.63 35.31
N TYR A 916 42.10 32.27 34.46
CA TYR A 916 43.07 31.62 33.56
C TYR A 916 43.92 30.50 34.18
N ASP A 917 44.37 30.69 35.42
CA ASP A 917 45.22 29.74 36.15
C ASP A 917 44.54 28.37 36.38
N PHE A 918 43.19 28.34 36.47
CA PHE A 918 42.39 27.12 36.62
C PHE A 918 41.97 26.50 35.27
N ILE A 919 42.19 27.20 34.16
CA ILE A 919 41.77 26.78 32.82
C ILE A 919 42.82 25.85 32.21
N LYS A 920 44.11 26.12 32.40
CA LYS A 920 45.21 25.33 31.84
C LYS A 920 45.08 23.83 32.14
N ALA A 921 44.84 23.48 33.42
CA ALA A 921 44.62 22.11 33.85
C ALA A 921 43.35 21.46 33.26
N ARG A 922 42.34 22.25 32.89
CA ARG A 922 41.13 21.76 32.18
C ARG A 922 41.41 21.53 30.70
N GLU A 923 42.17 22.42 30.04
CA GLU A 923 42.55 22.22 28.65
C GLU A 923 43.49 21.03 28.46
N ASP A 924 44.41 20.77 29.40
CA ASP A 924 45.25 19.57 29.38
C ASP A 924 44.40 18.29 29.53
N PHE A 925 43.35 18.32 30.35
CA PHE A 925 42.39 17.21 30.46
C PHE A 925 41.56 17.03 29.18
N ILE A 926 41.17 18.12 28.51
CA ILE A 926 40.46 18.09 27.22
C ILE A 926 41.39 17.52 26.14
N ARG A 927 42.65 17.97 26.05
CA ARG A 927 43.66 17.43 25.13
C ARG A 927 43.87 15.92 25.34
N GLY A 928 44.12 15.47 26.57
CA GLY A 928 44.22 14.04 26.89
C GLY A 928 42.90 13.25 26.71
N GLY A 929 41.77 13.96 26.63
CA GLY A 929 40.49 13.42 26.16
C GLY A 929 40.51 13.11 24.66
N LEU A 930 40.93 14.08 23.86
CA LEU A 930 40.99 14.01 22.40
C LEU A 930 42.12 13.10 21.88
N GLU A 931 43.26 13.04 22.56
CA GLU A 931 44.36 12.10 22.26
C GLU A 931 43.89 10.64 22.39
N GLU A 932 43.20 10.31 23.48
CA GLU A 932 42.66 8.96 23.70
C GLU A 932 41.51 8.64 22.73
N LEU A 933 40.67 9.63 22.39
CA LEU A 933 39.64 9.50 21.34
C LEU A 933 40.26 9.13 19.99
N ASN A 934 41.27 9.90 19.54
CA ASN A 934 41.97 9.69 18.27
C ASN A 934 42.62 8.29 18.23
N LYS A 935 43.31 7.90 19.31
CA LYS A 935 43.91 6.56 19.47
C LYS A 935 42.87 5.42 19.41
N GLN A 936 41.68 5.61 20.00
CA GLN A 936 40.60 4.62 19.93
C GLN A 936 39.98 4.53 18.52
N LEU A 937 39.90 5.64 17.79
CA LEU A 937 39.49 5.67 16.38
C LEU A 937 40.52 5.03 15.44
N GLU A 938 41.81 5.27 15.65
CA GLU A 938 42.88 4.58 14.91
C GLU A 938 42.90 3.07 15.22
N ALA A 939 42.69 2.68 16.48
CA ALA A 939 42.53 1.27 16.85
C ALA A 939 41.30 0.64 16.17
N ALA A 940 40.17 1.35 16.09
CA ALA A 940 39.01 0.92 15.33
C ALA A 940 39.36 0.76 13.83
N ARG A 941 40.05 1.72 13.21
CA ARG A 941 40.47 1.64 11.80
C ARG A 941 41.37 0.44 11.53
N ASN A 942 42.33 0.19 12.42
CA ASN A 942 43.25 -0.93 12.31
C ASN A 942 42.54 -2.29 12.51
N SER A 943 41.50 -2.36 13.36
CA SER A 943 40.68 -3.57 13.53
C SER A 943 39.86 -3.92 12.27
N LEU A 944 39.43 -2.92 11.49
CA LEU A 944 38.63 -3.14 10.28
C LEU A 944 39.44 -3.80 9.16
N GLY A 945 40.75 -3.49 9.08
CA GLY A 945 41.68 -4.10 8.12
C GLY A 945 42.05 -5.57 8.43
N GLN A 946 41.76 -6.08 9.63
CA GLN A 946 42.07 -7.46 10.03
C GLN A 946 40.84 -8.37 9.96
N THR A 947 40.35 -8.59 8.74
CA THR A 947 39.07 -9.30 8.51
C THR A 947 38.95 -10.66 9.20
N GLY A 948 37.84 -10.86 9.90
CA GLY A 948 37.43 -12.17 10.41
C GLY A 948 37.13 -13.18 9.29
N GLU A 949 36.71 -12.70 8.10
CA GLU A 949 36.51 -13.56 6.92
C GLU A 949 37.82 -14.15 6.39
N GLY A 950 38.95 -13.42 6.37
CA GLY A 950 40.23 -14.01 5.96
C GLY A 950 40.66 -15.19 6.83
N LYS A 951 40.43 -15.12 8.15
CA LYS A 951 40.63 -16.24 9.08
C LYS A 951 39.61 -17.37 8.89
N LEU A 952 38.41 -17.07 8.38
CA LEU A 952 37.40 -18.08 8.06
C LEU A 952 37.71 -18.77 6.72
N GLU A 953 38.20 -18.04 5.72
CA GLU A 953 38.58 -18.52 4.40
C GLU A 953 39.88 -19.34 4.47
N GLU A 954 40.82 -18.98 5.35
CA GLU A 954 41.98 -19.81 5.71
C GLU A 954 41.55 -21.11 6.41
N ARG A 955 40.52 -21.07 7.27
CA ARG A 955 39.97 -22.27 7.91
C ARG A 955 39.21 -23.14 6.91
N VAL A 956 38.36 -22.57 6.06
CA VAL A 956 37.58 -23.27 5.03
C VAL A 956 38.49 -23.84 3.94
N SER A 957 39.58 -23.16 3.56
CA SER A 957 40.59 -23.72 2.65
C SER A 957 41.38 -24.85 3.30
N LYS A 958 41.76 -24.75 4.58
CA LYS A 958 42.31 -25.89 5.35
C LYS A 958 41.31 -27.05 5.47
N THR A 959 40.02 -26.78 5.62
CA THR A 959 38.97 -27.82 5.64
C THR A 959 38.73 -28.43 4.26
N ARG A 960 38.81 -27.65 3.16
CA ARG A 960 38.81 -28.17 1.79
C ARG A 960 40.03 -29.04 1.50
N GLN A 961 41.22 -28.62 1.90
CA GLN A 961 42.44 -29.43 1.77
C GLN A 961 42.37 -30.73 2.59
N LEU A 962 41.72 -30.71 3.76
CA LEU A 962 41.41 -31.93 4.53
C LEU A 962 40.37 -32.81 3.83
N ALA A 963 39.34 -32.23 3.20
CA ALA A 963 38.32 -32.97 2.45
C ALA A 963 38.90 -33.59 1.17
N GLU A 964 39.69 -32.85 0.39
CA GLU A 964 40.44 -33.33 -0.78
C GLU A 964 41.51 -34.35 -0.37
N GLY A 965 42.12 -34.18 0.81
CA GLY A 965 43.01 -35.17 1.43
C GLY A 965 42.30 -36.48 1.79
N LEU A 966 41.06 -36.41 2.28
CA LEU A 966 40.23 -37.58 2.56
C LEU A 966 39.69 -38.23 1.27
N GLU A 967 39.29 -37.44 0.28
CA GLU A 967 38.78 -37.94 -1.01
C GLU A 967 39.88 -38.61 -1.83
N SER A 968 41.10 -38.04 -1.86
CA SER A 968 42.27 -38.68 -2.46
C SER A 968 42.75 -39.92 -1.67
N MET A 969 42.57 -39.96 -0.35
CA MET A 969 42.79 -41.17 0.47
C MET A 969 41.75 -42.26 0.16
N GLN A 970 40.48 -41.88 -0.05
CA GLN A 970 39.39 -42.78 -0.41
C GLN A 970 39.50 -43.29 -1.86
N GLN A 971 40.02 -42.48 -2.79
CA GLN A 971 40.42 -42.92 -4.12
C GLN A 971 41.61 -43.87 -4.06
N ARG A 972 42.65 -43.60 -3.25
CA ARG A 972 43.78 -44.53 -3.03
C ARG A 972 43.33 -45.87 -2.46
N LEU A 973 42.39 -45.89 -1.51
CA LEU A 973 41.80 -47.12 -0.99
C LEU A 973 41.01 -47.88 -2.07
N ARG A 974 40.26 -47.18 -2.94
CA ARG A 974 39.54 -47.80 -4.07
C ARG A 974 40.47 -48.35 -5.16
N THR A 975 41.62 -47.73 -5.43
CA THR A 975 42.62 -48.29 -6.36
C THR A 975 43.40 -49.46 -5.76
N MET A 976 43.70 -49.45 -4.45
CA MET A 976 44.31 -50.61 -3.77
C MET A 976 43.41 -51.85 -3.75
N GLN A 977 42.08 -51.68 -3.82
CA GLN A 977 41.12 -52.79 -3.75
C GLN A 977 40.72 -53.38 -5.11
N LYS A 978 41.25 -52.88 -6.24
CA LYS A 978 40.89 -53.32 -7.62
C LYS A 978 42.08 -53.61 -8.55
N GLY A 979 43.30 -53.81 -8.01
CA GLY A 979 44.53 -53.88 -8.80
C GLY A 979 45.53 -54.96 -8.41
N GLN A 980 45.13 -56.22 -8.30
CA GLN A 980 46.07 -57.36 -8.25
C GLN A 980 45.76 -58.39 -9.35
N GLY A 981 46.51 -58.32 -10.45
CA GLY A 981 46.42 -59.27 -11.56
C GLY A 981 47.37 -58.94 -12.73
N LYS A 982 48.43 -59.75 -12.88
CA LYS A 982 49.32 -59.87 -14.07
C LYS A 982 50.23 -58.68 -14.46
N GLN A 983 51.33 -58.57 -13.72
CA GLN A 983 52.74 -58.66 -14.16
C GLN A 983 53.09 -58.46 -15.68
N GLY A 984 54.00 -57.51 -15.96
CA GLY A 984 55.07 -57.64 -16.97
C GLY A 984 55.12 -56.63 -18.14
N ASN A 985 55.87 -55.51 -18.03
CA ASN A 985 57.28 -55.37 -18.51
C ASN A 985 57.86 -53.95 -18.22
N THR A 986 59.18 -53.81 -18.10
CA THR A 986 59.98 -52.59 -17.70
C THR A 986 60.85 -52.07 -18.88
N PRO A 987 61.72 -51.00 -18.79
CA PRO A 987 61.86 -49.79 -17.95
C PRO A 987 61.92 -48.46 -18.81
N GLY A 988 62.31 -47.24 -18.39
CA GLY A 988 62.47 -46.62 -17.06
C GLY A 988 63.70 -45.68 -16.85
N GLN A 989 63.61 -44.35 -17.11
CA GLN A 989 64.58 -43.29 -16.70
C GLN A 989 63.85 -41.97 -16.31
N GLN A 990 63.97 -41.44 -15.08
CA GLN A 990 65.02 -40.54 -14.49
C GLN A 990 64.75 -39.03 -14.73
N GLN A 991 64.95 -38.08 -13.80
CA GLN A 991 65.47 -38.14 -12.41
C GLN A 991 65.00 -36.95 -11.52
N ALA A 992 65.27 -37.09 -10.21
CA ALA A 992 65.11 -36.19 -9.05
C ALA A 992 65.67 -34.74 -9.20
N SER A 993 65.54 -33.79 -8.24
CA SER A 993 66.00 -33.90 -6.83
C SER A 993 65.36 -32.92 -5.83
N GLN A 994 65.63 -33.13 -4.53
CA GLN A 994 65.01 -32.52 -3.35
C GLN A 994 66.07 -32.11 -2.32
N GLY A 995 65.79 -31.06 -1.54
CA GLY A 995 66.50 -30.68 -0.30
C GLY A 995 66.52 -29.15 -0.08
N GLY A 996 66.36 -28.57 1.12
CA GLY A 996 65.98 -29.12 2.42
C GLY A 996 66.90 -28.68 3.58
N GLN A 997 66.52 -27.67 4.39
CA GLN A 997 67.11 -27.45 5.73
C GLN A 997 66.24 -26.53 6.63
N LYS A 998 66.57 -26.52 7.95
CA LYS A 998 65.83 -25.89 9.07
C LYS A 998 66.71 -24.89 9.84
N GLY A 999 66.07 -23.95 10.54
CA GLY A 999 66.63 -23.16 11.67
C GLY A 999 67.03 -21.72 11.32
N GLN A 1000 67.14 -20.76 12.26
CA GLN A 1000 66.63 -20.65 13.64
C GLN A 1000 66.63 -19.15 14.06
N GLN A 1001 65.77 -18.79 15.03
CA GLN A 1001 65.57 -17.52 15.79
C GLN A 1001 66.48 -16.27 15.65
N GLN A 1002 65.78 -15.12 15.78
CA GLN A 1002 66.15 -13.84 16.44
C GLN A 1002 67.17 -12.89 15.77
N GLY A 1003 66.83 -11.59 15.78
CA GLY A 1003 67.68 -10.48 15.32
C GLY A 1003 66.91 -9.16 15.16
N GLU A 1004 67.19 -8.21 16.04
CA GLU A 1004 66.57 -6.89 16.25
C GLU A 1004 66.59 -5.87 15.08
N THR A 1005 65.45 -5.18 14.91
CA THR A 1005 65.24 -3.70 14.77
C THR A 1005 66.06 -2.89 13.71
N PRO A 1006 65.74 -1.59 13.43
CA PRO A 1006 65.54 -1.19 12.03
C PRO A 1006 66.47 -0.06 11.54
N ASN A 1007 66.60 0.10 10.21
CA ASN A 1007 66.87 1.43 9.68
C ASN A 1007 66.30 1.69 8.27
N GLN A 1008 66.23 2.98 7.96
CA GLN A 1008 65.57 3.64 6.84
C GLN A 1008 66.16 3.32 5.46
N SER A 1009 65.24 3.32 4.49
CA SER A 1009 65.27 4.01 3.18
C SER A 1009 64.61 3.09 2.15
N GLY A 1010 63.77 3.52 1.23
CA GLY A 1010 63.42 4.85 0.73
C GLY A 1010 62.80 4.55 -0.63
N GLN A 1011 61.50 4.79 -0.82
CA GLN A 1011 60.79 4.32 -2.00
C GLN A 1011 60.17 5.49 -2.77
N ARG A 1012 60.84 5.87 -3.86
CA ARG A 1012 60.27 6.66 -4.95
C ARG A 1012 60.25 5.81 -6.22
N GLY A 1013 59.05 5.68 -6.77
CA GLY A 1013 58.71 5.32 -8.16
C GLY A 1013 59.60 4.37 -8.98
N ALA A 1014 59.01 3.26 -9.44
CA ALA A 1014 59.29 2.73 -10.77
C ALA A 1014 58.00 2.21 -11.43
N GLN A 1015 57.76 2.72 -12.63
CA GLN A 1015 56.64 2.39 -13.51
C GLN A 1015 57.17 1.48 -14.63
N GLN A 1016 56.58 0.29 -14.79
CA GLN A 1016 56.66 -0.58 -15.98
C GLN A 1016 55.57 -1.66 -15.80
N GLY A 1017 54.87 -2.14 -16.83
CA GLY A 1017 55.16 -2.13 -18.25
C GLY A 1017 55.33 -3.57 -18.71
N GLN A 1018 54.36 -4.13 -19.43
CA GLN A 1018 54.38 -5.53 -19.86
C GLN A 1018 53.97 -5.64 -21.32
N GLN A 1019 54.85 -6.19 -22.16
CA GLN A 1019 54.68 -6.32 -23.61
C GLN A 1019 55.42 -7.57 -24.13
N GLY A 1020 54.79 -8.34 -25.03
CA GLY A 1020 55.38 -9.48 -25.76
C GLY A 1020 55.66 -10.74 -24.92
N GLN A 1021 55.71 -11.96 -25.46
CA GLN A 1021 55.45 -12.57 -26.78
C GLN A 1021 54.91 -14.02 -26.49
N GLY A 1022 54.32 -14.83 -27.38
CA GLY A 1022 54.03 -14.79 -28.81
C GLY A 1022 54.17 -16.20 -29.41
N GLN A 1023 53.42 -16.60 -30.44
CA GLN A 1023 53.82 -17.73 -31.31
C GLN A 1023 53.14 -17.71 -32.69
N GLN A 1024 53.84 -18.24 -33.71
CA GLN A 1024 53.43 -18.28 -35.11
C GLN A 1024 52.91 -19.67 -35.53
N GLY A 1025 52.07 -19.70 -36.57
CA GLY A 1025 51.81 -20.88 -37.40
C GLY A 1025 51.55 -20.46 -38.86
N LYS A 1026 52.27 -21.06 -39.82
CA LYS A 1026 52.21 -20.75 -41.27
C LYS A 1026 51.22 -21.66 -42.01
N GLN A 1027 50.60 -21.19 -43.11
CA GLN A 1027 50.87 -21.70 -44.47
C GLN A 1027 50.09 -20.97 -45.59
N GLN A 1028 50.79 -20.76 -46.72
CA GLN A 1028 50.40 -20.77 -48.16
C GLN A 1028 49.02 -20.22 -48.63
N GLY A 1029 48.92 -19.46 -49.74
CA GLY A 1029 49.98 -18.85 -50.57
C GLY A 1029 49.55 -18.38 -51.98
N ASN A 1030 50.50 -17.67 -52.62
CA ASN A 1030 50.77 -17.55 -54.06
C ASN A 1030 49.93 -16.67 -55.04
N ALA A 1031 50.64 -16.14 -56.05
CA ALA A 1031 50.24 -15.38 -57.26
C ALA A 1031 49.52 -14.01 -57.05
N ALA A 1032 49.98 -12.81 -57.45
CA ALA A 1032 50.89 -12.28 -58.51
C ALA A 1032 50.20 -11.80 -59.81
N ALA A 1033 50.71 -10.69 -60.36
CA ALA A 1033 50.35 -9.99 -61.63
C ALA A 1033 49.01 -9.22 -61.67
N ASP A 1034 48.84 -8.07 -62.35
CA ASP A 1034 49.76 -7.07 -62.97
C ASP A 1034 48.95 -5.79 -63.38
N ARG A 1035 49.64 -4.69 -63.74
CA ARG A 1035 49.20 -3.51 -64.56
C ARG A 1035 48.53 -2.26 -63.97
N ASP A 1036 49.38 -1.25 -63.76
CA ASP A 1036 49.37 0.12 -64.31
C ASP A 1036 48.05 0.82 -64.76
N ARG A 1037 47.76 1.96 -64.09
CA ARG A 1037 47.80 3.39 -64.57
C ARG A 1037 47.23 3.79 -65.96
N PRO A 1038 46.89 5.10 -66.18
CA PRO A 1038 46.18 6.11 -65.35
C PRO A 1038 45.22 6.99 -66.24
N VAL A 1039 45.00 8.28 -65.88
CA VAL A 1039 44.37 9.44 -66.60
C VAL A 1039 43.07 9.91 -65.88
N ARG A 1040 42.81 11.14 -65.38
CA ARG A 1040 43.24 12.56 -65.52
C ARG A 1040 42.13 13.43 -66.18
N TRP A 1041 41.82 14.58 -65.53
CA TRP A 1041 41.13 15.81 -66.02
C TRP A 1041 39.58 16.03 -65.93
N ARG A 1042 39.21 16.97 -65.01
CA ARG A 1042 38.68 18.35 -65.25
C ARG A 1042 37.17 18.65 -65.43
N GLY A 1043 36.70 19.62 -64.63
CA GLY A 1043 35.62 20.60 -64.94
C GLY A 1043 34.19 20.18 -64.55
N LEU A 1044 33.20 21.08 -64.41
CA LEU A 1044 33.15 22.55 -64.19
C LEU A 1044 31.65 22.97 -64.00
N SER A 1045 31.36 24.21 -63.58
CA SER A 1045 30.00 24.83 -63.43
C SER A 1045 29.15 24.30 -62.24
N SER A 1046 28.55 25.08 -61.32
CA SER A 1046 28.08 26.49 -61.21
C SER A 1046 26.70 26.81 -61.80
N ALA A 1047 26.00 27.76 -61.13
CA ALA A 1047 24.60 28.25 -61.22
C ALA A 1047 23.62 27.53 -60.25
N ALA A 1048 23.02 28.14 -59.21
CA ALA A 1048 22.41 29.47 -58.97
C ALA A 1048 20.88 29.52 -59.24
N ALA A 1049 20.10 29.39 -58.15
CA ALA A 1049 18.78 29.96 -57.91
C ALA A 1049 18.50 29.90 -56.39
#